data_AF-A0A4Y9XR37-F1
#
_entry.id   AF-A0A4Y9XR37-F1
#
_cell.length_a   1.000
_cell.length_b   1.000
_cell.length_c   1.000
_cell.angle_alpha   90.00
_cell.angle_beta   90.00
_cell.angle_gamma   90.00
#
_symmetry.space_group_name_H-M   'P 1'
#
loop_
_entity.id
_entity.type
_entity.pdbx_description
1 polymer ?
#
loop_
_entity_poly.entity_id
_entity_poly.type
_entity_poly.pdbx_seq_one_letter_code
_entity_poly.pdbx_strand_id
1 'polypeptide(L)'
;MRPILSLRPYIASTRHRLTALPHRRLAVRSIVNRSIAHRRRLNSSLAADRTTERQGLSDREAAILHAKYAPQSQSEQATSSPLARYHKLVDSGVLRYDEHQERIIGKLQKLHDEVANYHPPPVPHEPPRPSLFSRFLGRSAQVEHGSASTENKPKGLYLYGDVGTGKTMLMDLFYETIPPHIKRKRRVHFHAFMIDVHKRVHATKAKLGYQGGDVIGPVARELANEAYILCFDEFQVTDIADAMILRQLFERLLSYGVICVITSNRHPDELYKNGIQRSSFVPCIELLNTQFDVTDLDSGTDYRRIPRTLSHVYYDPLTPENRAEVEKIFKAITSDPSDPVQHNRKLTTWGRTITVPESSSTVAKFQFDELCGMPLSAADYLEIVKHFKTIFIFDVPKMGMNQKDKARRFITFIDACYESKAKLFITSEAPIAQIFSEDGDNASDAVSDQMRQMMDDLNGALAVPDGRAVVPVINDLLALPFVLKIATKDHHPPNHISFASNHGRDAQPYTSFATVTNPANARETYQTRLWPDHCVAGTPGNALVRELAADRLDGVILKGMDPRVEMYSAFRSPLRDPPLVSAVSSLAALLRDRQVTEVALDCAEDGWKTYVVEEATRSVGGQEGWEKAVEELKAKGVGIVHADGEEVGRVRELSSSA
;
A
#
# COMPACT_ATOMS: atom_id res chain seq x y z
N MET A 1 -41.47 -8.96 -0.38
CA MET A 1 -40.50 -7.88 -0.66
C MET A 1 -39.23 -8.18 0.09
N ARG A 2 -38.17 -8.63 -0.58
CA ARG A 2 -36.91 -8.96 0.10
C ARG A 2 -35.73 -8.72 -0.85
N PRO A 3 -34.76 -7.88 -0.48
CA PRO A 3 -33.62 -7.56 -1.33
C PRO A 3 -32.53 -8.65 -1.31
N ILE A 4 -31.42 -8.40 -2.01
CA ILE A 4 -30.24 -9.28 -2.16
C ILE A 4 -28.95 -8.47 -2.04
N LEU A 5 -27.90 -9.05 -1.44
CA LEU A 5 -26.52 -8.56 -1.55
C LEU A 5 -25.70 -9.39 -2.55
N SER A 6 -25.07 -8.72 -3.51
CA SER A 6 -24.02 -9.30 -4.35
C SER A 6 -22.78 -8.41 -4.30
N LEU A 7 -21.61 -9.04 -4.29
CA LEU A 7 -20.36 -8.38 -3.94
C LEU A 7 -19.45 -8.32 -5.14
N ARG A 8 -19.00 -7.10 -5.47
CA ARG A 8 -18.15 -6.86 -6.63
C ARG A 8 -17.26 -5.62 -6.41
N PRO A 9 -15.96 -5.66 -6.78
CA PRO A 9 -15.23 -4.47 -7.18
C PRO A 9 -15.78 -3.99 -8.54
N TYR A 10 -16.13 -2.72 -8.65
CA TYR A 10 -16.80 -2.19 -9.85
C TYR A 10 -15.78 -1.94 -10.97
N ILE A 11 -15.93 -2.63 -12.10
CA ILE A 11 -15.31 -2.28 -13.39
C ILE A 11 -16.47 -2.04 -14.36
N ALA A 12 -16.63 -0.79 -14.79
CA ALA A 12 -17.68 -0.38 -15.70
C ALA A 12 -17.35 -0.83 -17.14
N SER A 13 -18.21 -1.66 -17.71
CA SER A 13 -18.55 -1.63 -19.15
C SER A 13 -19.78 -2.51 -19.44
N THR A 14 -20.52 -2.07 -20.44
CA THR A 14 -21.96 -2.12 -20.72
C THR A 14 -22.59 -3.52 -20.95
N ARG A 15 -23.71 -3.81 -20.24
CA ARG A 15 -24.83 -4.80 -20.47
C ARG A 15 -24.51 -6.27 -20.81
N HIS A 16 -25.27 -7.32 -20.46
CA HIS A 16 -26.66 -7.55 -19.96
C HIS A 16 -26.75 -9.05 -19.45
N ARG A 17 -27.89 -9.79 -19.29
CA ARG A 17 -28.36 -11.25 -18.94
C ARG A 17 -28.19 -12.71 -19.59
N LEU A 18 -28.20 -13.78 -18.74
CA LEU A 18 -29.16 -14.96 -18.53
C LEU A 18 -28.90 -16.50 -18.78
N THR A 19 -28.91 -17.31 -17.69
CA THR A 19 -29.34 -18.74 -17.46
C THR A 19 -28.39 -19.93 -17.76
N ALA A 20 -28.41 -21.13 -17.15
CA ALA A 20 -28.64 -21.68 -15.78
C ALA A 20 -28.57 -23.24 -15.74
N LEU A 21 -27.95 -23.80 -14.68
CA LEU A 21 -28.20 -25.10 -13.99
C LEU A 21 -27.62 -26.42 -14.59
N PRO A 22 -27.52 -27.55 -13.84
CA PRO A 22 -27.13 -27.71 -12.41
C PRO A 22 -26.33 -29.01 -12.03
N HIS A 23 -25.93 -29.08 -10.74
CA HIS A 23 -25.69 -30.27 -9.88
C HIS A 23 -24.48 -31.20 -10.20
N ARG A 24 -23.73 -31.79 -9.24
CA ARG A 24 -24.07 -32.32 -7.90
C ARG A 24 -22.79 -32.55 -7.07
N ARG A 25 -22.90 -32.38 -5.75
CA ARG A 25 -21.85 -32.63 -4.73
C ARG A 25 -21.71 -34.13 -4.43
N LEU A 26 -20.52 -34.54 -4.00
CA LEU A 26 -20.35 -35.52 -2.91
C LEU A 26 -19.17 -35.10 -2.02
N ALA A 27 -19.41 -35.13 -0.72
CA ALA A 27 -18.48 -34.89 0.37
C ALA A 27 -18.12 -36.22 1.05
N VAL A 28 -17.06 -36.22 1.87
CA VAL A 28 -16.86 -36.93 3.17
C VAL A 28 -15.35 -36.76 3.50
N ARG A 29 -14.96 -35.91 4.46
CA ARG A 29 -14.72 -36.19 5.90
C ARG A 29 -13.72 -37.36 6.12
N SER A 30 -12.74 -37.35 7.02
CA SER A 30 -12.09 -36.45 8.00
C SER A 30 -11.21 -37.38 8.88
N ILE A 31 -10.50 -36.81 9.88
CA ILE A 31 -10.07 -37.45 11.17
C ILE A 31 -8.74 -38.26 11.07
N VAL A 32 -7.71 -38.16 11.94
CA VAL A 32 -7.53 -37.49 13.26
C VAL A 32 -6.04 -37.44 13.70
N ASN A 33 -5.77 -36.48 14.59
CA ASN A 33 -4.73 -36.28 15.63
C ASN A 33 -3.52 -37.22 15.80
N ARG A 34 -2.42 -36.61 16.26
CA ARG A 34 -1.84 -36.91 17.60
C ARG A 34 -0.92 -35.81 18.13
N SER A 35 -1.11 -35.53 19.42
CA SER A 35 -0.40 -34.64 20.36
C SER A 35 0.88 -35.25 20.93
N ILE A 36 1.90 -34.44 21.29
CA ILE A 36 2.86 -34.71 22.39
C ILE A 36 3.30 -33.38 23.05
N ALA A 37 3.53 -33.41 24.36
CA ALA A 37 3.72 -32.31 25.31
C ALA A 37 5.16 -32.18 25.88
N HIS A 38 5.33 -31.21 26.81
CA HIS A 38 6.42 -30.97 27.80
C HIS A 38 7.66 -30.16 27.34
N ARG A 39 8.29 -29.24 28.09
CA ARG A 39 8.43 -29.04 29.57
C ARG A 39 8.96 -27.62 29.90
N ARG A 40 8.55 -27.07 31.06
CA ARG A 40 8.99 -25.81 31.71
C ARG A 40 10.40 -25.88 32.31
N ARG A 41 11.09 -24.73 32.41
CA ARG A 41 12.01 -24.38 33.51
C ARG A 41 11.86 -22.91 33.90
N LEU A 42 11.74 -22.69 35.22
CA LEU A 42 11.70 -21.41 35.93
C LEU A 42 13.14 -20.96 36.25
N ASN A 43 13.37 -19.64 36.36
CA ASN A 43 14.22 -19.09 37.42
C ASN A 43 13.88 -17.61 37.68
N SER A 44 13.81 -17.32 38.97
CA SER A 44 13.43 -16.06 39.61
C SER A 44 14.65 -15.36 40.21
N SER A 45 14.78 -14.05 40.00
CA SER A 45 15.40 -13.08 40.92
C SER A 45 15.14 -11.70 40.30
N LEU A 46 14.37 -10.79 40.90
CA LEU A 46 14.90 -9.84 41.86
C LEU A 46 13.72 -9.03 42.42
N ALA A 47 13.46 -9.21 43.71
CA ALA A 47 12.74 -8.24 44.53
C ALA A 47 13.75 -7.75 45.57
N ALA A 48 14.42 -6.64 45.28
CA ALA A 48 15.10 -5.76 46.22
C ALA A 48 15.72 -4.61 45.43
N ASP A 49 14.99 -3.52 45.23
CA ASP A 49 15.43 -2.24 45.81
C ASP A 49 14.31 -1.20 45.73
N ARG A 50 13.99 -0.60 46.87
CA ARG A 50 13.08 0.53 46.99
C ARG A 50 13.92 1.71 47.49
N THR A 51 14.41 2.52 46.56
CA THR A 51 14.76 3.91 46.85
C THR A 51 14.36 4.79 45.68
N THR A 52 13.58 5.80 46.01
CA THR A 52 13.12 6.91 45.19
C THR A 52 14.29 7.68 44.56
N GLU A 53 14.46 7.55 43.25
CA GLU A 53 15.04 8.60 42.40
C GLU A 53 14.07 8.86 41.25
N ARG A 54 13.52 10.08 41.18
CA ARG A 54 13.04 10.62 39.91
C ARG A 54 14.28 10.75 39.01
N GLN A 55 14.59 9.72 38.25
CA GLN A 55 15.59 9.83 37.19
C GLN A 55 14.99 10.67 36.07
N GLY A 56 15.26 11.98 36.12
CA GLY A 56 15.40 12.76 34.91
C GLY A 56 16.50 12.14 34.04
N LEU A 57 16.46 12.45 32.74
CA LEU A 57 17.51 12.08 31.78
C LEU A 57 18.88 12.33 32.41
N SER A 58 19.77 11.34 32.38
CA SER A 58 21.15 11.53 32.83
C SER A 58 21.78 12.72 32.08
N ASP A 59 22.71 13.46 32.70
CA ASP A 59 23.39 14.59 32.04
C ASP A 59 23.99 14.21 30.67
N ARG A 60 24.36 12.93 30.51
CA ARG A 60 24.81 12.34 29.26
C ARG A 60 23.68 12.14 28.24
N GLU A 61 22.50 11.66 28.64
CA GLU A 61 21.34 11.55 27.76
C GLU A 61 20.76 12.91 27.40
N ALA A 62 20.76 13.86 28.34
CA ALA A 62 20.41 15.26 28.10
C ALA A 62 21.41 15.91 27.14
N ALA A 63 22.72 15.66 27.27
CA ALA A 63 23.74 16.13 26.33
C ALA A 63 23.63 15.45 24.95
N ILE A 64 23.28 14.17 24.87
CA ILE A 64 23.02 13.45 23.60
C ILE A 64 21.77 14.03 22.92
N LEU A 65 20.69 14.29 23.67
CA LEU A 65 19.50 14.98 23.16
C LEU A 65 19.81 16.41 22.74
N HIS A 66 20.57 17.18 23.53
CA HIS A 66 20.99 18.53 23.16
C HIS A 66 21.89 18.53 21.92
N ALA A 67 22.84 17.61 21.79
CA ALA A 67 23.70 17.50 20.60
C ALA A 67 22.93 17.06 19.35
N LYS A 68 21.84 16.30 19.53
CA LYS A 68 20.98 15.82 18.46
C LYS A 68 19.87 16.81 18.06
N TYR A 69 19.50 17.74 18.93
CA TYR A 69 18.36 18.66 18.76
C TYR A 69 18.66 20.15 19.02
N ALA A 70 19.89 20.54 19.36
CA ALA A 70 20.25 21.95 19.50
C ALA A 70 20.14 22.66 18.13
N PRO A 71 19.43 23.79 18.04
CA PRO A 71 19.48 24.64 16.86
C PRO A 71 20.93 25.12 16.71
N GLN A 72 21.59 24.71 15.63
CA GLN A 72 22.93 25.17 15.31
C GLN A 72 22.90 26.67 15.00
N SER A 73 23.87 27.42 15.53
CA SER A 73 24.10 28.79 15.08
C SER A 73 24.37 28.79 13.58
N GLN A 74 23.82 29.77 12.85
CA GLN A 74 23.96 29.90 11.39
C GLN A 74 25.42 29.90 10.89
N SER A 75 26.40 30.16 11.77
CA SER A 75 27.83 30.07 11.49
C SER A 75 28.40 28.64 11.44
N GLU A 76 27.80 27.67 12.16
CA GLU A 76 28.25 26.26 12.16
C GLU A 76 27.70 25.47 10.97
N GLN A 77 26.49 25.80 10.50
CA GLN A 77 25.85 25.17 9.32
C GLN A 77 26.58 25.47 8.01
N ALA A 78 27.46 26.47 7.99
CA ALA A 78 28.10 26.94 6.76
C ALA A 78 29.22 26.02 6.24
N THR A 79 29.71 25.05 7.04
CA THR A 79 30.96 24.32 6.71
C THR A 79 31.01 22.83 7.09
N SER A 80 29.96 22.22 7.64
CA SER A 80 30.03 20.79 8.02
C SER A 80 29.74 19.88 6.83
N SER A 81 30.74 19.15 6.35
CA SER A 81 30.57 18.07 5.37
C SER A 81 30.05 16.77 6.02
N PRO A 82 29.58 15.77 5.24
CA PRO A 82 29.12 14.50 5.78
C PRO A 82 30.12 13.83 6.74
N LEU A 83 31.39 13.70 6.34
CA LEU A 83 32.44 13.11 7.19
C LEU A 83 32.65 13.93 8.47
N ALA A 84 32.82 15.26 8.35
CA ALA A 84 33.05 16.12 9.50
C ALA A 84 31.89 16.05 10.52
N ARG A 85 30.65 15.99 10.02
CA ARG A 85 29.46 15.84 10.86
C ARG A 85 29.40 14.47 11.53
N TYR A 86 29.78 13.40 10.84
CA TYR A 86 29.88 12.06 11.42
C TYR A 86 30.91 12.01 12.56
N HIS A 87 32.14 12.50 12.33
CA HIS A 87 33.16 12.54 13.37
C HIS A 87 32.71 13.37 14.59
N LYS A 88 32.07 14.52 14.38
CA LYS A 88 31.48 15.31 15.50
C LYS A 88 30.44 14.52 16.31
N LEU A 89 29.64 13.69 15.64
CA LEU A 89 28.66 12.82 16.32
C LEU A 89 29.32 11.64 17.05
N VAL A 90 30.43 11.13 16.53
CA VAL A 90 31.26 10.10 17.20
C VAL A 90 31.97 10.68 18.43
N ASP A 91 32.62 11.84 18.28
CA ASP A 91 33.38 12.51 19.34
C ASP A 91 32.49 12.95 20.50
N SER A 92 31.23 13.35 20.21
CA SER A 92 30.22 13.66 21.22
C SER A 92 29.59 12.42 21.88
N GLY A 93 29.93 11.21 21.41
CA GLY A 93 29.38 9.96 21.92
C GLY A 93 27.92 9.70 21.52
N VAL A 94 27.36 10.47 20.59
CA VAL A 94 26.01 10.26 20.03
C VAL A 94 26.00 9.04 19.11
N LEU A 95 27.07 8.88 18.32
CA LEU A 95 27.31 7.71 17.48
C LEU A 95 28.52 6.93 17.98
N ARG A 96 28.54 5.63 17.69
CA ARG A 96 29.73 4.80 17.84
C ARG A 96 30.47 4.82 16.50
N TYR A 97 31.80 4.93 16.56
CA TYR A 97 32.64 4.79 15.38
C TYR A 97 32.45 3.41 14.74
N ASP A 98 32.28 3.40 13.43
CA ASP A 98 32.15 2.21 12.59
C ASP A 98 32.87 2.44 11.25
N GLU A 99 33.91 1.65 11.01
CA GLU A 99 34.76 1.75 9.83
C GLU A 99 33.97 1.47 8.53
N HIS A 100 32.98 0.57 8.57
CA HIS A 100 32.16 0.27 7.41
C HIS A 100 31.27 1.47 7.06
N GLN A 101 30.60 2.06 8.05
CA GLN A 101 29.82 3.29 7.83
C GLN A 101 30.69 4.45 7.35
N GLU A 102 31.88 4.64 7.92
CA GLU A 102 32.79 5.71 7.50
C GLU A 102 33.15 5.60 6.01
N ARG A 103 33.42 4.39 5.50
CA ARG A 103 33.67 4.17 4.06
C ARG A 103 32.49 4.59 3.18
N ILE A 104 31.26 4.30 3.61
CA ILE A 104 30.04 4.72 2.90
C ILE A 104 29.85 6.24 3.00
N ILE A 105 30.12 6.83 4.16
CA ILE A 105 30.09 8.28 4.36
C ILE A 105 31.14 8.96 3.48
N GLY A 106 32.27 8.28 3.18
CA GLY A 106 33.22 8.71 2.15
C GLY A 106 32.60 8.84 0.75
N LYS A 107 31.66 7.97 0.37
CA LYS A 107 30.89 8.13 -0.88
C LYS A 107 29.94 9.32 -0.81
N LEU A 108 29.27 9.54 0.33
CA LEU A 108 28.44 10.72 0.56
C LEU A 108 29.25 12.01 0.52
N GLN A 109 30.46 12.01 1.08
CA GLN A 109 31.40 13.12 1.02
C GLN A 109 31.78 13.43 -0.42
N LYS A 110 32.16 12.41 -1.20
CA LYS A 110 32.48 12.57 -2.62
C LYS A 110 31.31 13.22 -3.38
N LEU A 111 30.10 12.71 -3.19
CA LEU A 111 28.91 13.28 -3.82
C LEU A 111 28.65 14.71 -3.35
N HIS A 112 28.82 15.00 -2.06
CA HIS A 112 28.70 16.35 -1.51
C HIS A 112 29.65 17.34 -2.21
N ASP A 113 30.91 16.94 -2.43
CA ASP A 113 31.93 17.79 -3.05
C ASP A 113 31.69 18.00 -4.55
N GLU A 114 31.19 16.97 -5.24
CA GLU A 114 30.74 17.06 -6.63
C GLU A 114 29.52 18.00 -6.76
N VAL A 115 28.55 17.85 -5.87
CA VAL A 115 27.32 18.66 -5.81
C VAL A 115 27.62 20.12 -5.48
N ALA A 116 28.60 20.39 -4.61
CA ALA A 116 28.98 21.75 -4.22
C ALA A 116 29.46 22.62 -5.40
N ASN A 117 29.96 21.99 -6.46
CA ASN A 117 30.45 22.66 -7.66
C ASN A 117 29.52 22.49 -8.87
N TYR A 118 28.47 21.69 -8.74
CA TYR A 118 27.56 21.36 -9.82
C TYR A 118 26.46 22.40 -9.99
N HIS A 119 26.34 22.90 -11.21
CA HIS A 119 25.27 23.80 -11.63
C HIS A 119 24.38 23.06 -12.64
N PRO A 120 23.13 22.71 -12.28
CA PRO A 120 22.27 21.98 -13.20
C PRO A 120 21.94 22.83 -14.43
N PRO A 121 21.81 22.21 -15.62
CA PRO A 121 21.37 22.92 -16.81
C PRO A 121 19.96 23.52 -16.60
N PRO A 122 19.60 24.59 -17.32
CA PRO A 122 18.23 25.11 -17.29
C PRO A 122 17.25 24.01 -17.70
N VAL A 123 16.18 23.85 -16.92
CA VAL A 123 15.16 22.85 -17.23
C VAL A 123 14.47 23.27 -18.54
N PRO A 124 14.43 22.42 -19.59
CA PRO A 124 13.89 22.80 -20.89
C PRO A 124 12.44 23.25 -20.81
N HIS A 125 12.12 24.39 -21.43
CA HIS A 125 10.73 24.82 -21.63
C HIS A 125 10.00 23.87 -22.58
N GLU A 126 8.68 23.83 -22.47
CA GLU A 126 7.84 23.00 -23.33
C GLU A 126 8.02 23.41 -24.81
N PRO A 127 8.30 22.47 -25.74
CA PRO A 127 8.45 22.83 -27.13
C PRO A 127 7.13 23.45 -27.64
N PRO A 128 7.19 24.56 -28.39
CA PRO A 128 5.98 25.17 -28.95
C PRO A 128 5.26 24.17 -29.85
N ARG A 129 3.92 24.11 -29.74
CA ARG A 129 3.10 23.24 -30.59
C ARG A 129 3.41 23.55 -32.06
N PRO A 130 3.70 22.55 -32.91
CA PRO A 130 3.92 22.82 -34.33
C PRO A 130 2.65 23.40 -34.94
N SER A 131 2.78 24.55 -35.60
CA SER A 131 1.75 25.15 -36.46
C SER A 131 1.29 24.10 -37.49
N LEU A 132 -0.02 24.02 -37.73
CA LEU A 132 -0.63 23.09 -38.70
C LEU A 132 0.01 23.15 -40.10
N PHE A 133 0.63 24.27 -40.46
CA PHE A 133 1.35 24.45 -41.72
C PHE A 133 2.69 23.68 -41.81
N SER A 134 3.31 23.33 -40.67
CA SER A 134 4.56 22.55 -40.65
C SER A 134 4.36 21.05 -40.93
N ARG A 135 3.11 20.54 -40.90
CA ARG A 135 2.79 19.14 -41.28
C ARG A 135 2.81 18.89 -42.79
N PHE A 136 2.79 19.94 -43.62
CA PHE A 136 2.70 19.80 -45.08
C PHE A 136 4.02 19.95 -45.84
N LEU A 137 5.10 20.42 -45.19
CA LEU A 137 6.43 20.49 -45.81
C LEU A 137 7.45 19.67 -45.00
N GLY A 138 7.53 18.38 -45.32
CA GLY A 138 8.81 17.66 -45.36
C GLY A 138 9.45 17.19 -44.04
N ARG A 139 9.80 15.89 -44.06
CA ARG A 139 10.73 15.15 -43.20
C ARG A 139 10.23 14.70 -41.83
N SER A 140 10.10 13.37 -41.73
CA SER A 140 10.09 12.60 -40.49
C SER A 140 11.34 12.95 -39.67
N ALA A 141 11.20 13.94 -38.80
CA ALA A 141 12.14 14.15 -37.72
C ALA A 141 11.77 13.12 -36.65
N GLN A 142 12.56 12.06 -36.55
CA GLN A 142 12.73 11.39 -35.27
C GLN A 142 12.98 12.50 -34.24
N VAL A 143 12.14 12.57 -33.21
CA VAL A 143 12.42 13.41 -32.04
C VAL A 143 13.58 12.72 -31.33
N GLU A 144 14.79 12.95 -31.82
CA GLU A 144 16.01 12.78 -31.04
C GLU A 144 15.80 13.57 -29.76
N HIS A 145 15.65 12.85 -28.64
CA HIS A 145 15.84 13.43 -27.34
C HIS A 145 17.31 13.81 -27.30
N GLY A 146 17.60 15.06 -27.70
CA GLY A 146 18.96 15.58 -27.74
C GLY A 146 19.65 15.26 -26.44
N SER A 147 20.70 14.45 -26.50
CA SER A 147 21.60 14.22 -25.40
C SER A 147 22.32 15.54 -25.13
N ALA A 148 21.74 16.40 -24.30
CA ALA A 148 22.54 17.41 -23.62
C ALA A 148 23.68 16.64 -22.94
N SER A 149 24.93 16.98 -23.27
CA SER A 149 26.12 16.26 -22.85
C SER A 149 26.13 16.11 -21.33
N THR A 150 25.91 14.87 -20.87
CA THR A 150 25.93 14.43 -19.47
C THR A 150 27.35 14.28 -18.91
N GLU A 151 28.38 14.75 -19.63
CA GLU A 151 29.79 14.45 -19.35
C GLU A 151 30.28 14.95 -17.98
N ASN A 152 29.60 15.90 -17.34
CA ASN A 152 29.98 16.44 -16.02
C ASN A 152 28.90 16.29 -14.94
N LYS A 153 27.89 15.44 -15.12
CA LYS A 153 26.85 15.23 -14.10
C LYS A 153 27.32 14.23 -13.03
N PRO A 154 27.25 14.58 -11.73
CA PRO A 154 27.48 13.62 -10.64
C PRO A 154 26.51 12.44 -10.74
N LYS A 155 27.03 11.22 -10.53
CA LYS A 155 26.15 10.05 -10.39
C LYS A 155 25.32 10.17 -9.11
N GLY A 156 24.10 9.66 -9.15
CA GLY A 156 23.31 9.51 -7.93
C GLY A 156 23.91 8.45 -7.00
N LEU A 157 23.39 8.34 -5.79
CA LEU A 157 23.77 7.29 -4.84
C LEU A 157 22.55 6.43 -4.49
N TYR A 158 22.68 5.12 -4.59
CA TYR A 158 21.64 4.17 -4.20
C TYR A 158 22.18 3.32 -3.06
N LEU A 159 21.71 3.60 -1.84
CA LEU A 159 22.11 2.91 -0.63
C LEU A 159 21.10 1.83 -0.30
N TYR A 160 21.51 0.57 -0.31
CA TYR A 160 20.63 -0.54 0.04
C TYR A 160 21.19 -1.39 1.17
N GLY A 161 20.31 -2.12 1.85
CA GLY A 161 20.68 -3.08 2.86
C GLY A 161 19.50 -3.45 3.75
N ASP A 162 19.68 -4.41 4.63
CA ASP A 162 18.70 -4.90 5.58
C ASP A 162 18.24 -3.84 6.60
N VAL A 163 17.14 -4.13 7.28
CA VAL A 163 16.59 -3.25 8.31
C VAL A 163 17.61 -2.99 9.42
N GLY A 164 17.72 -1.74 9.87
CA GLY A 164 18.59 -1.37 10.99
C GLY A 164 20.06 -1.09 10.66
N THR A 165 20.45 -1.10 9.38
CA THR A 165 21.83 -0.83 8.92
C THR A 165 22.26 0.64 8.93
N GLY A 166 21.36 1.56 9.27
CA GLY A 166 21.67 3.00 9.39
C GLY A 166 21.36 3.84 8.14
N LYS A 167 20.67 3.29 7.13
CA LYS A 167 20.21 3.98 5.91
C LYS A 167 19.69 5.40 6.12
N THR A 168 18.66 5.55 6.94
CA THR A 168 18.02 6.86 7.19
C THR A 168 18.99 7.84 7.85
N MET A 169 19.85 7.37 8.76
CA MET A 169 20.87 8.22 9.39
C MET A 169 21.88 8.74 8.36
N LEU A 170 22.34 7.88 7.45
CA LEU A 170 23.24 8.25 6.36
C LEU A 170 22.58 9.25 5.40
N MET A 171 21.30 9.07 5.08
CA MET A 171 20.52 10.02 4.28
C MET A 171 20.39 11.38 4.98
N ASP A 172 20.07 11.39 6.28
CA ASP A 172 19.95 12.61 7.08
C ASP A 172 21.29 13.35 7.14
N LEU A 173 22.39 12.62 7.36
CA LEU A 173 23.74 13.16 7.37
C LEU A 173 24.07 13.92 6.09
N PHE A 174 23.74 13.34 4.93
CA PHE A 174 23.94 14.01 3.65
C PHE A 174 23.00 15.21 3.49
N TYR A 175 21.70 15.04 3.76
CA TYR A 175 20.70 16.08 3.52
C TYR A 175 20.93 17.35 4.38
N GLU A 176 21.32 17.15 5.64
CA GLU A 176 21.68 18.22 6.57
C GLU A 176 22.94 18.97 6.15
N THR A 177 23.89 18.29 5.49
CA THR A 177 25.18 18.85 5.09
C THR A 177 25.22 19.38 3.66
N ILE A 178 24.13 19.26 2.88
CA ILE A 178 24.03 19.87 1.54
C ILE A 178 24.40 21.36 1.61
N PRO A 179 25.34 21.83 0.77
CA PRO A 179 25.86 23.19 0.83
C PRO A 179 24.77 24.27 0.89
N PRO A 180 24.91 25.30 1.74
CA PRO A 180 23.84 26.29 1.96
C PRO A 180 23.43 27.08 0.72
N HIS A 181 24.29 27.21 -0.29
CA HIS A 181 23.96 27.87 -1.56
C HIS A 181 22.94 27.07 -2.38
N ILE A 182 22.79 25.77 -2.10
CA ILE A 182 21.83 24.88 -2.74
C ILE A 182 20.50 24.94 -2.01
N LYS A 183 19.58 25.75 -2.53
CA LYS A 183 18.25 25.94 -1.94
C LYS A 183 17.20 24.94 -2.44
N ARG A 184 17.37 24.43 -3.67
CA ARG A 184 16.43 23.53 -4.36
C ARG A 184 16.72 22.06 -4.02
N LYS A 185 16.44 21.68 -2.77
CA LYS A 185 16.58 20.32 -2.24
C LYS A 185 15.28 19.83 -1.62
N ARG A 186 15.00 18.53 -1.73
CA ARG A 186 13.82 17.88 -1.13
C ARG A 186 14.17 16.48 -0.63
N ARG A 187 13.84 16.20 0.63
CA ARG A 187 13.79 14.84 1.20
C ARG A 187 12.34 14.40 1.33
N VAL A 188 12.04 13.16 0.94
CA VAL A 188 10.67 12.64 0.93
C VAL A 188 10.66 11.11 1.04
N HIS A 189 9.69 10.54 1.75
CA HIS A 189 9.40 9.10 1.70
C HIS A 189 8.84 8.72 0.33
N PHE A 190 9.29 7.61 -0.24
CA PHE A 190 8.96 7.24 -1.62
C PHE A 190 7.45 7.17 -1.90
N HIS A 191 6.66 6.58 -1.00
CA HIS A 191 5.21 6.49 -1.19
C HIS A 191 4.53 7.87 -1.22
N ALA A 192 4.92 8.78 -0.32
CA ALA A 192 4.41 10.15 -0.30
C ALA A 192 4.78 10.91 -1.59
N PHE A 193 5.98 10.66 -2.13
CA PHE A 193 6.39 11.20 -3.41
C PHE A 193 5.54 10.66 -4.57
N MET A 194 5.26 9.36 -4.60
CA MET A 194 4.41 8.79 -5.66
C MET A 194 2.99 9.33 -5.62
N ILE A 195 2.41 9.57 -4.44
CA ILE A 195 1.10 10.25 -4.30
C ILE A 195 1.14 11.65 -4.93
N ASP A 196 2.19 12.43 -4.68
CA ASP A 196 2.39 13.76 -5.29
C ASP A 196 2.50 13.66 -6.82
N VAL A 197 3.32 12.73 -7.32
CA VAL A 197 3.48 12.45 -8.76
C VAL A 197 2.14 12.11 -9.41
N HIS A 198 1.36 11.18 -8.83
CA HIS A 198 0.06 10.79 -9.37
C HIS A 198 -0.93 11.95 -9.42
N LYS A 199 -0.97 12.79 -8.38
CA LYS A 199 -1.79 14.02 -8.37
C LYS A 199 -1.42 14.98 -9.50
N ARG A 200 -0.12 15.17 -9.75
CA ARG A 200 0.36 16.04 -10.84
C ARG A 200 0.10 15.44 -12.21
N VAL A 201 0.33 14.13 -12.38
CA VAL A 201 0.00 13.41 -13.62
C VAL A 201 -1.49 13.54 -13.93
N HIS A 202 -2.34 13.43 -12.92
CA HIS A 202 -3.78 13.62 -13.05
C HIS A 202 -4.15 15.04 -13.48
N ALA A 203 -3.63 16.05 -12.79
CA ALA A 203 -3.86 17.45 -13.13
C ALA A 203 -3.39 17.78 -14.56
N THR A 204 -2.25 17.23 -14.98
CA THR A 204 -1.73 17.39 -16.35
C THR A 204 -2.62 16.69 -17.37
N LYS A 205 -3.14 15.49 -17.09
CA LYS A 205 -4.12 14.81 -17.96
C LYS A 205 -5.40 15.62 -18.12
N ALA A 206 -5.92 16.19 -17.03
CA ALA A 206 -7.12 17.02 -17.06
C ALA A 206 -6.93 18.27 -17.94
N LYS A 207 -5.72 18.87 -17.94
CA LYS A 207 -5.38 20.03 -18.78
C LYS A 207 -5.18 19.69 -20.26
N LEU A 208 -4.57 18.55 -20.57
CA LEU A 208 -4.24 18.15 -21.95
C LEU A 208 -5.43 17.53 -22.70
N GLY A 209 -6.45 17.03 -21.99
CA GLY A 209 -7.57 16.30 -22.58
C GLY A 209 -7.21 14.86 -22.98
N TYR A 210 -8.21 14.03 -23.29
CA TYR A 210 -8.04 12.59 -23.60
C TYR A 210 -7.31 12.28 -24.93
N GLN A 211 -6.87 13.31 -25.67
CA GLN A 211 -6.07 13.13 -26.88
C GLN A 211 -4.63 12.91 -26.46
N GLY A 212 -4.20 11.65 -26.41
CA GLY A 212 -2.92 11.18 -25.89
C GLY A 212 -1.75 12.15 -26.10
N GLY A 213 -1.10 12.49 -24.99
CA GLY A 213 0.09 13.32 -24.93
C GLY A 213 0.98 12.90 -23.77
N ASP A 214 2.22 13.37 -23.78
CA ASP A 214 3.19 13.09 -22.74
C ASP A 214 2.84 13.83 -21.44
N VAL A 215 2.38 13.07 -20.45
CA VAL A 215 1.99 13.58 -19.12
C VAL A 215 3.14 13.56 -18.13
N ILE A 216 4.19 12.76 -18.37
CA ILE A 216 5.31 12.61 -17.44
C ILE A 216 6.30 13.75 -17.62
N GLY A 217 6.48 14.26 -18.85
CA GLY A 217 7.34 15.42 -19.13
C GLY A 217 7.02 16.66 -18.31
N PRO A 218 5.78 17.18 -18.35
CA PRO A 218 5.39 18.34 -17.55
C PRO A 218 5.63 18.11 -16.05
N VAL A 219 5.29 16.93 -15.54
CA VAL A 219 5.47 16.58 -14.11
C VAL A 219 6.94 16.53 -13.73
N ALA A 220 7.78 15.89 -14.53
CA ALA A 220 9.23 15.85 -14.31
C ALA A 220 9.85 17.25 -14.34
N ARG A 221 9.36 18.14 -15.22
CA ARG A 221 9.81 19.54 -15.31
C ARG A 221 9.45 20.32 -14.05
N GLU A 222 8.23 20.20 -13.56
CA GLU A 222 7.79 20.83 -12.30
C GLU A 222 8.66 20.36 -11.12
N LEU A 223 8.82 19.06 -10.97
CA LEU A 223 9.62 18.47 -9.90
C LEU A 223 11.10 18.90 -9.99
N ALA A 224 11.68 18.90 -11.19
CA ALA A 224 13.04 19.36 -11.40
C ALA A 224 13.18 20.84 -11.04
N ASN A 225 12.21 21.69 -11.37
CA ASN A 225 12.21 23.12 -10.99
C ASN A 225 12.12 23.33 -9.47
N GLU A 226 11.40 22.48 -8.75
CA GLU A 226 11.30 22.54 -7.29
C GLU A 226 12.60 22.09 -6.60
N ALA A 227 13.18 20.98 -7.06
CA ALA A 227 14.37 20.41 -6.46
C ALA A 227 15.26 19.74 -7.51
N TYR A 228 16.56 20.07 -7.50
CA TYR A 228 17.57 19.35 -8.29
C TYR A 228 18.41 18.39 -7.44
N ILE A 229 18.25 18.40 -6.11
CA ILE A 229 18.68 17.32 -5.22
C ILE A 229 17.45 16.67 -4.61
N LEU A 230 17.21 15.41 -4.97
CA LEU A 230 16.12 14.59 -4.45
C LEU A 230 16.66 13.47 -3.57
N CYS A 231 16.24 13.46 -2.30
CA CYS A 231 16.58 12.42 -1.33
C CYS A 231 15.33 11.56 -1.10
N PHE A 232 15.31 10.34 -1.66
CA PHE A 232 14.23 9.39 -1.51
C PHE A 232 14.51 8.44 -0.37
N ASP A 233 13.71 8.53 0.69
CA ASP A 233 13.75 7.55 1.77
C ASP A 233 12.80 6.38 1.51
N GLU A 234 13.19 5.19 1.95
CA GLU A 234 12.43 3.94 1.83
C GLU A 234 11.89 3.67 0.42
N PHE A 235 12.79 3.73 -0.57
CA PHE A 235 12.45 3.44 -1.95
C PHE A 235 12.03 1.98 -2.13
N GLN A 236 10.74 1.77 -2.40
CA GLN A 236 10.17 0.46 -2.62
C GLN A 236 9.10 0.52 -3.71
N VAL A 237 9.10 -0.46 -4.61
CA VAL A 237 8.12 -0.53 -5.70
C VAL A 237 7.31 -1.79 -5.52
N THR A 238 6.02 -1.61 -5.22
CA THR A 238 5.07 -2.71 -4.95
C THR A 238 3.90 -2.70 -5.92
N ASP A 239 3.65 -1.58 -6.60
CA ASP A 239 2.50 -1.38 -7.50
C ASP A 239 2.93 -1.19 -8.96
N ILE A 240 2.13 -1.72 -9.89
CA ILE A 240 2.40 -1.64 -11.32
C ILE A 240 2.27 -0.21 -11.86
N ALA A 241 1.34 0.60 -11.35
CA ALA A 241 1.17 1.98 -11.80
C ALA A 241 2.40 2.82 -11.46
N ASP A 242 2.97 2.61 -10.27
CA ASP A 242 4.23 3.23 -9.89
C ASP A 242 5.36 2.75 -10.81
N ALA A 243 5.50 1.44 -10.99
CA ALA A 243 6.51 0.84 -11.87
C ALA A 243 6.47 1.40 -13.31
N MET A 244 5.27 1.60 -13.87
CA MET A 244 5.09 2.15 -15.21
C MET A 244 5.52 3.61 -15.34
N ILE A 245 5.36 4.42 -14.28
CA ILE A 245 5.72 5.84 -14.28
C ILE A 245 7.22 6.03 -14.05
N LEU A 246 7.80 5.25 -13.13
CA LEU A 246 9.12 5.49 -12.57
C LEU A 246 10.22 5.54 -13.63
N ARG A 247 10.18 4.67 -14.64
CA ARG A 247 11.16 4.67 -15.72
C ARG A 247 11.24 6.04 -16.39
N GLN A 248 10.13 6.49 -16.97
CA GLN A 248 10.09 7.75 -17.72
C GLN A 248 10.38 8.94 -16.81
N LEU A 249 9.91 8.88 -15.56
CA LEU A 249 10.12 9.94 -14.59
C LEU A 249 11.61 10.09 -14.25
N PHE A 250 12.30 9.00 -13.92
CA PHE A 250 13.73 9.04 -13.63
C PHE A 250 14.56 9.41 -14.85
N GLU A 251 14.27 8.86 -16.04
CA GLU A 251 14.96 9.23 -17.28
C GLU A 251 14.94 10.77 -17.48
N ARG A 252 13.79 11.40 -17.25
CA ARG A 252 13.60 12.85 -17.42
C ARG A 252 14.20 13.68 -16.30
N LEU A 253 13.98 13.30 -15.04
CA LEU A 253 14.60 13.99 -13.91
C LEU A 253 16.12 13.97 -14.07
N LEU A 254 16.68 12.82 -14.43
CA LEU A 254 18.11 12.69 -14.63
C LEU A 254 18.60 13.51 -15.84
N SER A 255 17.86 13.57 -16.94
CA SER A 255 18.23 14.40 -18.09
C SER A 255 18.08 15.91 -17.84
N TYR A 256 17.21 16.31 -16.91
CA TYR A 256 17.12 17.70 -16.41
C TYR A 256 18.19 18.04 -15.37
N GLY A 257 19.16 17.15 -15.17
CA GLY A 257 20.28 17.38 -14.27
C GLY A 257 19.96 17.19 -12.78
N VAL A 258 18.83 16.56 -12.44
CA VAL A 258 18.50 16.23 -11.05
C VAL A 258 19.43 15.13 -10.56
N ILE A 259 19.97 15.31 -9.34
CA ILE A 259 20.80 14.35 -8.61
C ILE A 259 19.92 13.70 -7.54
N CYS A 260 20.00 12.38 -7.45
CA CYS A 260 19.18 11.59 -6.55
C CYS A 260 20.04 10.82 -5.55
N VAL A 261 19.66 10.84 -4.28
CA VAL A 261 20.16 9.92 -3.24
C VAL A 261 18.98 9.07 -2.80
N ILE A 262 19.14 7.76 -2.84
CA ILE A 262 18.07 6.79 -2.59
C ILE A 262 18.50 5.86 -1.47
N THR A 263 17.63 5.62 -0.49
CA THR A 263 17.76 4.53 0.47
C THR A 263 16.69 3.46 0.21
N SER A 264 17.06 2.18 0.20
CA SER A 264 16.12 1.07 0.02
C SER A 264 16.47 -0.14 0.88
N ASN A 265 15.47 -0.97 1.20
CA ASN A 265 15.70 -2.29 1.79
C ASN A 265 15.98 -3.38 0.72
N ARG A 266 16.03 -3.01 -0.55
CA ARG A 266 16.21 -3.95 -1.67
C ARG A 266 17.28 -3.43 -2.61
N HIS A 267 18.10 -4.34 -3.13
CA HIS A 267 18.96 -4.03 -4.27
C HIS A 267 18.08 -3.63 -5.49
N PRO A 268 18.52 -2.76 -6.42
CA PRO A 268 17.74 -2.42 -7.61
C PRO A 268 17.21 -3.63 -8.38
N ASP A 269 18.03 -4.68 -8.54
CA ASP A 269 17.64 -5.94 -9.21
C ASP A 269 16.60 -6.76 -8.43
N GLU A 270 16.26 -6.37 -7.21
CA GLU A 270 15.22 -6.96 -6.38
C GLU A 270 13.99 -6.07 -6.24
N LEU A 271 14.02 -4.87 -6.83
CA LEU A 271 12.84 -4.02 -6.91
C LEU A 271 11.77 -4.70 -7.75
N TYR A 272 10.54 -4.60 -7.26
CA TYR A 272 9.35 -5.14 -7.91
C TYR A 272 9.52 -6.61 -8.33
N LYS A 273 10.28 -7.38 -7.55
CA LYS A 273 10.48 -8.82 -7.72
C LYS A 273 9.12 -9.50 -7.60
N ASN A 274 8.82 -10.39 -8.54
CA ASN A 274 7.50 -11.02 -8.69
C ASN A 274 6.33 -10.07 -9.03
N GLY A 275 6.62 -8.78 -9.27
CA GLY A 275 5.62 -7.82 -9.70
C GLY A 275 5.02 -8.14 -11.07
N ILE A 276 3.75 -7.78 -11.27
CA ILE A 276 3.02 -7.97 -12.52
C ILE A 276 3.74 -7.20 -13.63
N GLN A 277 4.04 -7.84 -14.76
CA GLN A 277 4.80 -7.25 -15.87
C GLN A 277 6.16 -6.65 -15.48
N ARG A 278 6.87 -7.31 -14.56
CA ARG A 278 8.23 -6.89 -14.15
C ARG A 278 9.17 -6.61 -15.34
N SER A 279 9.05 -7.32 -16.45
CA SER A 279 9.82 -7.07 -17.67
C SER A 279 9.74 -5.62 -18.17
N SER A 280 8.59 -4.95 -18.00
CA SER A 280 8.40 -3.54 -18.36
C SER A 280 9.12 -2.59 -17.40
N PHE A 281 9.42 -3.04 -16.18
CA PHE A 281 10.16 -2.29 -15.16
C PHE A 281 11.68 -2.54 -15.21
N VAL A 282 12.13 -3.64 -15.81
CA VAL A 282 13.57 -3.95 -15.98
C VAL A 282 14.39 -2.78 -16.55
N PRO A 283 13.92 -2.02 -17.56
CA PRO A 283 14.68 -0.86 -18.04
C PRO A 283 14.88 0.24 -16.98
N CYS A 284 13.97 0.37 -16.02
CA CYS A 284 14.16 1.28 -14.88
C CYS A 284 15.25 0.75 -13.93
N ILE A 285 15.29 -0.57 -13.70
CA ILE A 285 16.36 -1.21 -12.92
C ILE A 285 17.72 -0.97 -13.59
N GLU A 286 17.81 -1.15 -14.91
CA GLU A 286 19.03 -0.87 -15.68
C GLU A 286 19.44 0.62 -15.57
N LEU A 287 18.47 1.54 -15.64
CA LEU A 287 18.72 2.96 -15.43
C LEU A 287 19.29 3.24 -14.02
N LEU A 288 18.72 2.63 -12.98
CA LEU A 288 19.23 2.77 -11.61
C LEU A 288 20.65 2.24 -11.49
N ASN A 289 20.93 1.04 -12.01
CA ASN A 289 22.26 0.43 -11.97
C ASN A 289 23.32 1.22 -12.75
N THR A 290 22.92 1.93 -13.81
CA THR A 290 23.86 2.69 -14.65
C THR A 290 24.11 4.11 -14.13
N GLN A 291 23.06 4.79 -13.64
CA GLN A 291 23.09 6.21 -13.25
C GLN A 291 23.42 6.45 -11.77
N PHE A 292 23.40 5.40 -10.94
CA PHE A 292 23.68 5.48 -9.51
C PHE A 292 24.90 4.65 -9.15
N ASP A 293 25.65 5.10 -8.13
CA ASP A 293 26.56 4.23 -7.40
C ASP A 293 25.74 3.40 -6.40
N VAL A 294 25.50 2.14 -6.75
CA VAL A 294 24.74 1.19 -5.94
C VAL A 294 25.66 0.63 -4.85
N THR A 295 25.34 0.92 -3.60
CA THR A 295 26.19 0.62 -2.44
C THR A 295 25.43 -0.19 -1.42
N ASP A 296 26.01 -1.34 -1.07
CA ASP A 296 25.58 -2.19 0.03
C ASP A 296 25.99 -1.59 1.38
N LEU A 297 25.06 -1.58 2.33
CA LEU A 297 25.25 -1.13 3.71
C LEU A 297 25.31 -2.29 4.71
N ASP A 298 25.14 -3.53 4.25
CA ASP A 298 25.07 -4.70 5.10
C ASP A 298 26.44 -5.08 5.63
N SER A 299 26.74 -4.54 6.81
CA SER A 299 27.89 -4.92 7.63
C SER A 299 27.62 -6.14 8.52
N GLY A 300 26.42 -6.72 8.42
CA GLY A 300 25.92 -7.74 9.37
C GLY A 300 25.52 -7.18 10.74
N THR A 301 25.64 -5.86 10.94
CA THR A 301 25.30 -5.20 12.20
C THR A 301 23.94 -4.51 12.09
N ASP A 302 22.95 -4.99 12.85
CA ASP A 302 21.74 -4.23 13.12
C ASP A 302 22.00 -3.27 14.29
N TYR A 303 22.17 -1.98 13.98
CA TYR A 303 22.47 -0.95 14.97
C TYR A 303 21.34 -0.74 16.00
N ARG A 304 20.13 -1.27 15.75
CA ARG A 304 19.03 -1.28 16.71
C ARG A 304 19.22 -2.34 17.80
N ARG A 305 19.95 -3.42 17.52
CA ARG A 305 20.24 -4.52 18.47
C ARG A 305 21.42 -4.20 19.40
N ILE A 306 22.18 -3.13 19.13
CA ILE A 306 23.25 -2.68 20.02
C ILE A 306 22.61 -2.25 21.36
N PRO A 307 23.01 -2.86 22.49
CA PRO A 307 22.41 -2.58 23.79
C PRO A 307 22.50 -1.09 24.12
N ARG A 308 21.36 -0.41 24.10
CA ARG A 308 21.17 0.85 24.81
C ARG A 308 20.70 0.52 26.22
N THR A 309 20.84 1.46 27.15
CA THR A 309 20.03 1.47 28.38
C THR A 309 18.56 1.59 27.97
N LEU A 310 17.95 0.47 27.57
CA LEU A 310 16.58 0.41 27.07
C LEU A 310 15.64 0.51 28.27
N SER A 311 14.70 1.44 28.21
CA SER A 311 13.47 1.31 28.99
C SER A 311 12.79 0.01 28.54
N HIS A 312 12.49 -0.88 29.50
CA HIS A 312 11.81 -2.15 29.21
C HIS A 312 10.38 -1.86 28.72
N VAL A 313 10.15 -1.97 27.41
CA VAL A 313 8.87 -1.61 26.75
C VAL A 313 8.10 -2.80 26.18
N TYR A 314 8.74 -3.96 26.03
CA TYR A 314 8.14 -5.17 25.49
C TYR A 314 8.12 -6.25 26.57
N TYR A 315 6.93 -6.79 26.87
CA TYR A 315 6.71 -7.70 27.98
C TYR A 315 6.11 -9.01 27.46
N ASP A 316 6.89 -10.07 27.53
CA ASP A 316 6.47 -11.43 27.18
C ASP A 316 6.89 -12.43 28.28
N PRO A 317 6.21 -13.57 28.42
CA PRO A 317 4.92 -13.89 27.79
C PRO A 317 3.74 -13.18 28.50
N LEU A 318 2.51 -13.37 28.01
CA LEU A 318 1.29 -12.87 28.67
C LEU A 318 1.09 -13.55 30.02
N THR A 319 1.57 -12.89 31.08
CA THR A 319 1.42 -13.30 32.47
C THR A 319 0.72 -12.19 33.27
N PRO A 320 -0.02 -12.53 34.33
CA PRO A 320 -0.60 -11.53 35.23
C PRO A 320 0.43 -10.54 35.78
N GLU A 321 1.66 -11.00 36.04
CA GLU A 321 2.77 -10.19 36.55
C GLU A 321 3.23 -9.15 35.52
N ASN A 322 3.49 -9.56 34.27
CA ASN A 322 3.86 -8.65 33.19
C ASN A 322 2.76 -7.63 32.90
N ARG A 323 1.49 -8.09 32.89
CA ARG A 323 0.34 -7.21 32.70
C ARG A 323 0.24 -6.17 33.81
N ALA A 324 0.43 -6.57 35.07
CA ALA A 324 0.39 -5.67 36.21
C ALA A 324 1.50 -4.61 36.17
N GLU A 325 2.71 -4.97 35.73
CA GLU A 325 3.82 -4.01 35.61
C GLU A 325 3.56 -2.97 34.52
N VAL A 326 3.08 -3.38 33.34
CA VAL A 326 2.72 -2.44 32.26
C VAL A 326 1.55 -1.55 32.68
N GLU A 327 0.56 -2.10 33.37
CA GLU A 327 -0.59 -1.34 33.90
C GLU A 327 -0.14 -0.30 34.95
N LYS A 328 0.85 -0.64 35.78
CA LYS A 328 1.45 0.29 36.75
C LYS A 328 2.19 1.43 36.04
N ILE A 329 2.91 1.14 34.96
CA ILE A 329 3.56 2.18 34.14
C ILE A 329 2.53 3.10 33.50
N PHE A 330 1.46 2.53 32.91
CA PHE A 330 0.35 3.32 32.36
C PHE A 330 -0.21 4.29 33.42
N LYS A 331 -0.58 3.76 34.59
CA LYS A 331 -1.11 4.56 35.71
C LYS A 331 -0.14 5.64 36.18
N ALA A 332 1.16 5.35 36.22
CA ALA A 332 2.17 6.32 36.65
C ALA A 332 2.29 7.48 35.64
N ILE A 333 2.30 7.18 34.33
CA ILE A 333 2.43 8.20 33.28
C ILE A 333 1.14 9.03 33.15
N THR A 334 -0.03 8.43 33.41
CA THR A 334 -1.33 9.13 33.38
C THR A 334 -1.81 9.59 34.77
N SER A 335 -0.89 9.79 35.72
CA SER A 335 -1.23 10.15 37.10
C SER A 335 -1.51 11.64 37.31
N ASP A 336 -1.26 12.48 36.30
CA ASP A 336 -1.49 13.93 36.36
C ASP A 336 -3.01 14.22 36.51
N PRO A 337 -3.44 14.80 37.65
CA PRO A 337 -4.86 15.12 37.85
C PRO A 337 -5.42 16.15 36.86
N SER A 338 -4.55 16.95 36.22
CA SER A 338 -4.96 17.94 35.22
C SER A 338 -5.20 17.34 33.83
N ASP A 339 -4.73 16.11 33.58
CA ASP A 339 -4.96 15.33 32.36
C ASP A 339 -5.47 13.92 32.68
N PRO A 340 -6.70 13.80 33.24
CA PRO A 340 -7.23 12.53 33.66
C PRO A 340 -7.50 11.59 32.48
N VAL A 341 -7.40 10.29 32.73
CA VAL A 341 -7.75 9.26 31.75
C VAL A 341 -9.23 9.37 31.39
N GLN A 342 -9.50 9.51 30.10
CA GLN A 342 -10.81 9.50 29.50
C GLN A 342 -11.06 8.16 28.83
N HIS A 343 -12.31 7.70 28.93
CA HIS A 343 -12.76 6.48 28.28
C HIS A 343 -13.43 6.79 26.94
N ASN A 344 -13.20 5.93 25.95
CA ASN A 344 -13.84 5.98 24.62
C ASN A 344 -13.68 7.33 23.91
N ARG A 345 -12.48 7.92 23.98
CA ARG A 345 -12.19 9.18 23.27
C ARG A 345 -12.32 8.95 21.77
N LYS A 346 -13.09 9.81 21.10
CA LYS A 346 -13.35 9.73 19.66
C LYS A 346 -12.35 10.58 18.89
N LEU A 347 -11.65 9.98 17.94
CA LEU A 347 -10.88 10.70 16.92
C LEU A 347 -11.62 10.64 15.59
N THR A 348 -11.68 11.76 14.88
CA THR A 348 -12.31 11.82 13.56
C THR A 348 -11.23 11.93 12.49
N THR A 349 -11.26 11.02 11.52
CA THR A 349 -10.32 11.01 10.39
C THR A 349 -11.09 10.65 9.14
N TRP A 350 -10.96 11.43 8.05
CA TRP A 350 -11.53 11.08 6.73
C TRP A 350 -13.00 10.58 6.77
N GLY A 351 -13.86 11.23 7.56
CA GLY A 351 -15.28 10.91 7.68
C GLY A 351 -15.64 9.72 8.59
N ARG A 352 -14.67 9.01 9.17
CA ARG A 352 -14.90 7.91 10.14
C ARG A 352 -14.44 8.29 11.54
N THR A 353 -15.06 7.67 12.55
CA THR A 353 -14.71 7.86 13.96
C THR A 353 -13.96 6.65 14.50
N ILE A 354 -12.76 6.87 15.03
CA ILE A 354 -11.96 5.89 15.77
C ILE A 354 -12.23 6.07 17.26
N THR A 355 -12.51 4.98 17.96
CA THR A 355 -12.68 5.01 19.42
C THR A 355 -11.39 4.56 20.10
N VAL A 356 -10.88 5.40 20.98
CA VAL A 356 -9.70 5.15 21.82
C VAL A 356 -10.22 4.74 23.21
N PRO A 357 -10.11 3.46 23.62
CA PRO A 357 -10.76 2.92 24.81
C PRO A 357 -10.38 3.65 26.10
N GLU A 358 -9.09 3.91 26.29
CA GLU A 358 -8.55 4.64 27.43
C GLU A 358 -7.43 5.57 26.97
N SER A 359 -7.51 6.86 27.30
CA SER A 359 -6.47 7.82 26.93
C SER A 359 -6.41 9.05 27.84
N SER A 360 -5.22 9.56 28.09
CA SER A 360 -4.99 10.95 28.49
C SER A 360 -4.79 11.82 27.23
N SER A 361 -4.52 13.12 27.33
CA SER A 361 -4.23 13.99 26.19
C SER A 361 -3.14 13.47 25.25
N THR A 362 -2.11 12.79 25.76
CA THR A 362 -0.93 12.35 24.99
C THR A 362 -0.62 10.86 25.09
N VAL A 363 -1.36 10.11 25.91
CA VAL A 363 -1.19 8.67 26.12
C VAL A 363 -2.45 7.93 25.72
N ALA A 364 -2.32 6.81 24.99
CA ALA A 364 -3.44 5.94 24.67
C ALA A 364 -3.17 4.47 25.06
N LYS A 365 -4.22 3.75 25.44
CA LYS A 365 -4.20 2.32 25.76
C LYS A 365 -5.24 1.58 24.92
N PHE A 366 -4.81 0.47 24.33
CA PHE A 366 -5.63 -0.42 23.51
C PHE A 366 -5.39 -1.88 23.90
N GLN A 367 -6.41 -2.72 23.74
CA GLN A 367 -6.20 -4.15 23.46
C GLN A 367 -5.79 -4.33 21.99
N PHE A 368 -5.02 -5.37 21.69
CA PHE A 368 -4.58 -5.64 20.32
C PHE A 368 -5.74 -5.74 19.34
N ASP A 369 -6.83 -6.42 19.73
CA ASP A 369 -7.99 -6.60 18.86
C ASP A 369 -8.80 -5.32 18.64
N GLU A 370 -8.75 -4.36 19.56
CA GLU A 370 -9.39 -3.04 19.41
C GLU A 370 -8.66 -2.15 18.39
N LEU A 371 -7.38 -2.42 18.14
CA LEU A 371 -6.54 -1.66 17.22
C LEU A 371 -6.31 -2.41 15.90
N CYS A 372 -5.73 -3.61 15.96
CA CYS A 372 -5.35 -4.41 14.80
C CYS A 372 -6.40 -5.47 14.42
N GLY A 373 -7.33 -5.81 15.33
CA GLY A 373 -8.50 -6.62 14.99
C GLY A 373 -9.54 -5.84 14.18
N MET A 374 -9.64 -4.54 14.43
CA MET A 374 -10.53 -3.62 13.73
C MET A 374 -10.05 -3.30 12.30
N PRO A 375 -10.95 -2.95 11.36
CA PRO A 375 -10.61 -2.67 9.97
C PRO A 375 -10.01 -1.26 9.78
N LEU A 376 -9.00 -0.93 10.58
CA LEU A 376 -8.26 0.33 10.48
C LEU A 376 -7.24 0.28 9.33
N SER A 377 -6.98 1.47 8.78
CA SER A 377 -6.10 1.78 7.66
C SER A 377 -4.89 2.60 8.10
N ALA A 378 -3.90 2.79 7.23
CA ALA A 378 -2.71 3.60 7.52
C ALA A 378 -3.08 5.03 7.97
N ALA A 379 -4.09 5.66 7.32
CA ALA A 379 -4.55 6.99 7.69
C ALA A 379 -5.14 7.07 9.10
N ASP A 380 -5.76 5.97 9.58
CA ASP A 380 -6.28 5.90 10.94
C ASP A 380 -5.15 5.83 11.96
N TYR A 381 -4.16 4.98 11.70
CA TYR A 381 -2.99 4.85 12.56
C TYR A 381 -2.19 6.14 12.64
N LEU A 382 -2.00 6.83 11.51
CA LEU A 382 -1.35 8.14 11.47
C LEU A 382 -2.11 9.17 12.32
N GLU A 383 -3.44 9.19 12.29
CA GLU A 383 -4.22 10.10 13.14
C GLU A 383 -4.09 9.75 14.62
N ILE A 384 -4.00 8.47 14.99
CA ILE A 384 -3.76 8.02 16.37
C ILE A 384 -2.38 8.51 16.86
N VAL A 385 -1.29 8.22 16.14
CA VAL A 385 0.09 8.58 16.55
C VAL A 385 0.39 10.08 16.46
N LYS A 386 -0.38 10.80 15.64
CA LYS A 386 -0.37 12.26 15.62
C LYS A 386 -0.84 12.83 16.96
N HIS A 387 -1.91 12.27 17.54
CA HIS A 387 -2.48 12.70 18.82
C HIS A 387 -1.72 12.13 20.03
N PHE A 388 -1.33 10.86 20.01
CA PHE A 388 -0.72 10.19 21.15
C PHE A 388 0.75 9.89 20.92
N LYS A 389 1.60 10.33 21.85
CA LYS A 389 3.07 10.15 21.81
C LYS A 389 3.55 8.95 22.62
N THR A 390 2.70 8.41 23.49
CA THR A 390 2.93 7.12 24.16
C THR A 390 1.71 6.24 23.98
N ILE A 391 1.90 5.02 23.50
CA ILE A 391 0.81 4.08 23.24
C ILE A 391 1.10 2.76 23.97
N PHE A 392 0.06 2.19 24.56
CA PHE A 392 0.08 0.89 25.20
C PHE A 392 -0.80 -0.08 24.41
N ILE A 393 -0.26 -1.24 24.07
CA ILE A 393 -1.01 -2.33 23.45
C ILE A 393 -0.93 -3.56 24.33
N PHE A 394 -2.10 -4.04 24.72
CA PHE A 394 -2.23 -5.25 25.52
C PHE A 394 -2.57 -6.47 24.67
N ASP A 395 -2.10 -7.63 25.13
CA ASP A 395 -2.51 -8.95 24.64
C ASP A 395 -2.23 -9.16 23.13
N VAL A 396 -1.02 -8.78 22.66
CA VAL A 396 -0.59 -9.02 21.28
C VAL A 396 -0.35 -10.52 21.05
N PRO A 397 -1.14 -11.19 20.21
CA PRO A 397 -1.04 -12.64 20.01
C PRO A 397 0.16 -12.99 19.13
N LYS A 398 0.58 -14.26 19.21
CA LYS A 398 1.46 -14.84 18.20
C LYS A 398 0.68 -14.99 16.88
N MET A 399 1.19 -14.41 15.79
CA MET A 399 0.50 -14.32 14.52
C MET A 399 1.08 -15.28 13.48
N GLY A 400 0.37 -16.38 13.21
CA GLY A 400 0.69 -17.31 12.12
C GLY A 400 0.06 -16.95 10.76
N MET A 401 0.18 -17.85 9.77
CA MET A 401 -0.29 -17.63 8.38
C MET A 401 -1.81 -17.39 8.25
N ASN A 402 -2.59 -17.69 9.29
CA ASN A 402 -4.05 -17.49 9.32
C ASN A 402 -4.47 -16.10 9.85
N GLN A 403 -3.52 -15.28 10.32
CA GLN A 403 -3.77 -13.94 10.86
C GLN A 403 -3.04 -12.84 10.07
N LYS A 404 -2.78 -13.08 8.78
CA LYS A 404 -2.04 -12.15 7.90
C LYS A 404 -2.60 -10.73 7.90
N ASP A 405 -3.92 -10.55 7.99
CA ASP A 405 -4.51 -9.19 8.03
C ASP A 405 -4.20 -8.46 9.34
N LYS A 406 -4.27 -9.14 10.48
CA LYS A 406 -3.91 -8.57 11.78
C LYS A 406 -2.40 -8.28 11.84
N ALA A 407 -1.58 -9.20 11.31
CA ALA A 407 -0.14 -9.01 11.18
C ALA A 407 0.19 -7.79 10.30
N ARG A 408 -0.45 -7.66 9.13
CA ARG A 408 -0.29 -6.51 8.25
C ARG A 408 -0.66 -5.20 8.94
N ARG A 409 -1.82 -5.15 9.59
CA ARG A 409 -2.29 -3.98 10.34
C ARG A 409 -1.34 -3.62 11.47
N PHE A 410 -0.83 -4.61 12.19
CA PHE A 410 0.15 -4.40 13.25
C PHE A 410 1.45 -3.83 12.70
N ILE A 411 1.99 -4.39 11.60
CA ILE A 411 3.18 -3.85 10.93
C ILE A 411 2.94 -2.39 10.52
N THR A 412 1.83 -2.10 9.83
CA THR A 412 1.48 -0.71 9.45
C THR A 412 1.38 0.22 10.65
N PHE A 413 0.85 -0.24 11.77
CA PHE A 413 0.78 0.55 13.00
C PHE A 413 2.16 0.78 13.63
N ILE A 414 3.04 -0.23 13.64
CA ILE A 414 4.44 -0.09 14.08
C ILE A 414 5.17 0.93 13.21
N ASP A 415 4.98 0.88 11.88
CA ASP A 415 5.57 1.84 10.96
C ASP A 415 5.10 3.26 11.26
N ALA A 416 3.79 3.46 11.48
CA ALA A 416 3.24 4.76 11.88
C ALA A 416 3.83 5.27 13.22
N CYS A 417 3.99 4.38 14.21
CA CYS A 417 4.64 4.72 15.48
C CYS A 417 6.10 5.12 15.29
N TYR A 418 6.83 4.38 14.46
CA TYR A 418 8.23 4.64 14.16
C TYR A 418 8.43 5.99 13.48
N GLU A 419 7.66 6.26 12.41
CA GLU A 419 7.69 7.53 11.67
C GLU A 419 7.35 8.71 12.58
N SER A 420 6.34 8.54 13.43
CA SER A 420 5.90 9.59 14.37
C SER A 420 6.72 9.66 15.66
N LYS A 421 7.73 8.79 15.81
CA LYS A 421 8.59 8.67 17.00
C LYS A 421 7.79 8.47 18.30
N ALA A 422 6.67 7.76 18.23
CA ALA A 422 5.84 7.43 19.38
C ALA A 422 6.49 6.32 20.23
N LYS A 423 6.40 6.43 21.55
CA LYS A 423 6.80 5.36 22.48
C LYS A 423 5.72 4.29 22.51
N LEU A 424 6.10 3.03 22.43
CA LEU A 424 5.16 1.91 22.38
C LEU A 424 5.48 0.89 23.47
N PHE A 425 4.53 0.64 24.36
CA PHE A 425 4.57 -0.42 25.37
C PHE A 425 3.68 -1.57 24.93
N ILE A 426 4.19 -2.81 25.02
CA ILE A 426 3.50 -4.00 24.51
C ILE A 426 3.53 -5.10 25.55
N THR A 427 2.39 -5.76 25.76
CA THR A 427 2.36 -7.13 26.30
C THR A 427 2.09 -8.11 25.17
N SER A 428 2.87 -9.19 25.06
CA SER A 428 2.75 -10.14 23.95
C SER A 428 2.82 -11.60 24.40
N GLU A 429 2.15 -12.46 23.65
CA GLU A 429 2.10 -13.91 23.85
C GLU A 429 3.47 -14.57 23.62
N ALA A 430 4.25 -14.05 22.67
CA ALA A 430 5.54 -14.59 22.26
C ALA A 430 6.64 -13.52 22.32
N PRO A 431 7.92 -13.92 22.41
CA PRO A 431 9.03 -12.99 22.21
C PRO A 431 8.94 -12.29 20.85
N ILE A 432 9.43 -11.05 20.77
CA ILE A 432 9.35 -10.23 19.55
C ILE A 432 9.89 -10.94 18.29
N ALA A 433 10.94 -11.76 18.43
CA ALA A 433 11.55 -12.50 17.34
C ALA A 433 10.67 -13.64 16.78
N GLN A 434 9.65 -14.06 17.54
CA GLN A 434 8.78 -15.20 17.22
C GLN A 434 7.31 -14.77 16.99
N ILE A 435 7.03 -13.48 17.05
CA ILE A 435 5.66 -12.95 17.01
C ILE A 435 4.96 -13.23 15.67
N PHE A 436 5.72 -13.46 14.59
CA PHE A 436 5.21 -13.78 13.24
C PHE A 436 5.52 -15.21 12.77
N SER A 437 5.92 -16.11 13.68
CA SER A 437 6.31 -17.49 13.35
C SER A 437 5.15 -18.47 13.51
N GLU A 438 5.19 -19.60 12.78
CA GLU A 438 4.35 -20.77 13.10
C GLU A 438 4.95 -21.60 14.24
N ASP A 439 4.22 -22.60 14.74
CA ASP A 439 4.72 -23.50 15.78
C ASP A 439 5.81 -24.43 15.20
N GLY A 440 7.07 -24.07 15.45
CA GLY A 440 8.26 -24.89 15.18
C GLY A 440 9.52 -24.22 15.74
N ASP A 441 10.35 -24.98 16.45
CA ASP A 441 11.54 -24.54 17.22
C ASP A 441 12.71 -23.99 16.38
N ASN A 442 12.54 -23.73 15.08
CA ASN A 442 13.59 -23.16 14.24
C ASN A 442 13.62 -21.63 14.36
N ALA A 443 13.97 -21.17 15.55
CA ALA A 443 14.41 -19.80 15.79
C ALA A 443 15.87 -19.66 15.31
N SER A 444 16.07 -19.47 14.01
CA SER A 444 17.34 -18.95 13.49
C SER A 444 17.13 -17.55 12.95
N ASP A 445 17.92 -16.60 13.45
CA ASP A 445 17.97 -15.19 13.08
C ASP A 445 17.85 -14.95 11.57
N ALA A 446 16.63 -14.66 11.14
CA ALA A 446 16.31 -13.84 9.99
C ALA A 446 14.83 -13.48 10.15
N VAL A 447 14.48 -12.21 9.99
CA VAL A 447 13.13 -11.81 9.63
C VAL A 447 12.87 -12.50 8.29
N SER A 448 12.38 -13.74 8.35
CA SER A 448 12.48 -14.76 7.31
C SER A 448 11.90 -14.26 6.00
N ASP A 449 12.43 -14.73 4.87
CA ASP A 449 11.87 -14.51 3.53
C ASP A 449 10.35 -14.74 3.46
N GLN A 450 9.78 -15.46 4.42
CA GLN A 450 8.33 -15.57 4.67
C GLN A 450 7.63 -14.23 4.97
N MET A 451 8.23 -13.31 5.74
CA MET A 451 7.71 -11.96 5.98
C MET A 451 7.87 -11.07 4.74
N ARG A 452 8.97 -11.22 3.99
CA ARG A 452 9.18 -10.53 2.70
C ARG A 452 8.19 -10.99 1.65
N GLN A 453 7.99 -12.31 1.54
CA GLN A 453 7.01 -12.93 0.66
C GLN A 453 5.58 -12.61 1.10
N MET A 454 5.28 -12.49 2.39
CA MET A 454 3.98 -12.00 2.86
C MET A 454 3.72 -10.56 2.40
N MET A 455 4.75 -9.70 2.39
CA MET A 455 4.65 -8.33 1.86
C MET A 455 4.48 -8.32 0.33
N ASP A 456 5.14 -9.23 -0.40
CA ASP A 456 5.09 -9.32 -1.87
C ASP A 456 3.81 -10.02 -2.39
N ASP A 457 3.27 -11.02 -1.68
CA ASP A 457 2.06 -11.81 -2.04
C ASP A 457 0.73 -11.04 -1.82
N LEU A 458 0.79 -9.80 -1.33
CA LEU A 458 -0.39 -8.99 -0.99
C LEU A 458 -1.09 -8.34 -2.19
N ASN A 459 -0.49 -8.34 -3.39
CA ASN A 459 -1.00 -7.65 -4.57
C ASN A 459 -1.41 -8.63 -5.69
N GLY A 460 -2.72 -8.91 -5.81
CA GLY A 460 -3.25 -9.69 -6.93
C GLY A 460 -2.98 -9.02 -8.30
N ALA A 461 -3.02 -9.81 -9.39
CA ALA A 461 -2.60 -9.38 -10.74
C ALA A 461 -3.32 -8.14 -11.33
N LEU A 462 -4.46 -7.79 -10.75
CA LEU A 462 -5.23 -6.57 -11.03
C LEU A 462 -5.78 -6.04 -9.70
N ALA A 463 -4.88 -5.64 -8.80
CA ALA A 463 -5.25 -5.14 -7.48
C ALA A 463 -6.05 -3.83 -7.59
N VAL A 464 -7.14 -3.73 -6.83
CA VAL A 464 -7.92 -2.50 -6.71
C VAL A 464 -7.39 -1.72 -5.50
N PRO A 465 -7.11 -0.41 -5.62
CA PRO A 465 -6.75 0.43 -4.48
C PRO A 465 -7.78 0.29 -3.34
N ASP A 466 -7.28 -0.01 -2.14
CA ASP A 466 -8.10 -0.31 -0.94
C ASP A 466 -9.19 -1.38 -1.14
N GLY A 467 -9.04 -2.26 -2.14
CA GLY A 467 -10.06 -3.25 -2.51
C GLY A 467 -10.39 -4.26 -1.41
N ARG A 468 -9.49 -4.48 -0.45
CA ARG A 468 -9.77 -5.35 0.72
C ARG A 468 -10.54 -4.64 1.84
N ALA A 469 -10.59 -3.31 1.84
CA ALA A 469 -11.27 -2.54 2.89
C ALA A 469 -12.79 -2.71 2.87
N VAL A 470 -13.37 -3.17 1.76
CA VAL A 470 -14.82 -3.40 1.65
C VAL A 470 -15.27 -4.70 2.30
N VAL A 471 -14.38 -5.69 2.45
CA VAL A 471 -14.75 -7.06 2.89
C VAL A 471 -15.50 -7.11 4.23
N PRO A 472 -15.17 -6.29 5.26
CA PRO A 472 -15.96 -6.23 6.48
C PRO A 472 -17.40 -5.75 6.25
N VAL A 473 -17.60 -4.63 5.56
CA VAL A 473 -18.93 -4.08 5.23
C VAL A 473 -19.75 -5.11 4.46
N ILE A 474 -19.09 -5.75 3.52
CA ILE A 474 -19.61 -6.86 2.74
C ILE A 474 -20.08 -8.02 3.63
N ASN A 475 -19.29 -8.45 4.61
CA ASN A 475 -19.63 -9.53 5.52
C ASN A 475 -20.81 -9.15 6.45
N ASP A 476 -20.90 -7.89 6.85
CA ASP A 476 -22.01 -7.35 7.63
C ASP A 476 -23.31 -7.39 6.82
N LEU A 477 -23.24 -6.96 5.56
CA LEU A 477 -24.37 -7.08 4.64
C LEU A 477 -24.74 -8.55 4.39
N LEU A 478 -23.76 -9.46 4.28
CA LEU A 478 -24.04 -10.91 4.17
C LEU A 478 -24.70 -11.48 5.42
N ALA A 479 -24.63 -10.80 6.58
CA ALA A 479 -25.36 -11.21 7.77
C ALA A 479 -26.88 -10.93 7.67
N LEU A 480 -27.27 -9.96 6.84
CA LEU A 480 -28.66 -9.51 6.74
C LEU A 480 -29.58 -10.55 6.09
N PRO A 481 -30.90 -10.51 6.35
CA PRO A 481 -31.86 -11.50 5.87
C PRO A 481 -32.27 -11.27 4.40
N PHE A 482 -31.27 -11.06 3.54
CA PHE A 482 -31.44 -11.09 2.11
C PHE A 482 -31.97 -12.45 1.64
N VAL A 483 -32.88 -12.47 0.67
CA VAL A 483 -33.48 -13.72 0.15
C VAL A 483 -32.48 -14.60 -0.57
N LEU A 484 -31.44 -13.98 -1.10
CA LEU A 484 -30.38 -14.63 -1.81
C LEU A 484 -29.10 -13.79 -1.64
N LYS A 485 -27.96 -14.44 -1.59
CA LYS A 485 -26.63 -13.83 -1.43
C LYS A 485 -25.68 -14.51 -2.40
N ILE A 486 -25.28 -13.81 -3.45
CA ILE A 486 -24.50 -14.41 -4.55
C ILE A 486 -23.17 -13.68 -4.69
N ALA A 487 -22.09 -14.44 -4.83
CA ALA A 487 -20.82 -13.89 -5.30
C ALA A 487 -20.70 -14.06 -6.81
N THR A 488 -20.07 -13.09 -7.47
CA THR A 488 -19.68 -13.21 -8.88
C THR A 488 -18.16 -13.34 -8.94
N LYS A 489 -17.67 -14.12 -9.88
CA LYS A 489 -16.24 -14.42 -9.97
C LYS A 489 -15.79 -14.43 -11.42
N ASP A 490 -14.89 -13.51 -11.75
CA ASP A 490 -14.15 -13.58 -13.02
C ASP A 490 -13.38 -14.89 -13.09
N HIS A 491 -13.45 -15.57 -14.23
CA HIS A 491 -12.93 -16.91 -14.43
C HIS A 491 -12.48 -17.11 -15.87
N HIS A 492 -11.37 -16.45 -16.19
CA HIS A 492 -10.89 -16.34 -17.56
C HIS A 492 -10.03 -17.52 -17.98
N PRO A 493 -10.15 -18.01 -19.22
CA PRO A 493 -9.14 -18.89 -19.79
C PRO A 493 -7.83 -18.11 -20.04
N PRO A 494 -6.65 -18.76 -20.08
CA PRO A 494 -5.37 -18.06 -20.31
C PRO A 494 -5.31 -17.27 -21.62
N ASN A 495 -6.06 -17.69 -22.65
CA ASN A 495 -6.11 -17.04 -23.96
C ASN A 495 -7.27 -16.03 -24.11
N HIS A 496 -7.75 -15.45 -23.01
CA HIS A 496 -8.89 -14.52 -23.04
C HIS A 496 -8.57 -13.20 -23.76
N ILE A 497 -9.52 -12.72 -24.58
CA ILE A 497 -9.40 -11.53 -25.45
C ILE A 497 -9.12 -10.25 -24.68
N SER A 498 -9.46 -10.18 -23.39
CA SER A 498 -9.20 -8.97 -22.62
C SER A 498 -7.79 -8.89 -22.05
N PHE A 499 -6.96 -9.92 -22.21
CA PHE A 499 -5.58 -9.87 -21.73
C PHE A 499 -4.67 -9.27 -22.78
N ALA A 500 -3.91 -8.24 -22.41
CA ALA A 500 -2.96 -7.59 -23.31
C ALA A 500 -1.91 -8.59 -23.85
N SER A 501 -1.54 -9.60 -23.05
CA SER A 501 -0.60 -10.67 -23.44
C SER A 501 -1.05 -11.50 -24.65
N ASN A 502 -2.34 -11.53 -24.93
CA ASN A 502 -2.93 -12.25 -26.07
C ASN A 502 -3.04 -11.39 -27.33
N HIS A 503 -2.54 -10.17 -27.29
CA HIS A 503 -2.45 -9.26 -28.45
C HIS A 503 -0.97 -9.02 -28.80
N GLY A 504 -0.72 -8.42 -29.96
CA GLY A 504 0.65 -8.20 -30.46
C GLY A 504 1.59 -7.52 -29.46
N ARG A 505 2.90 -7.60 -29.68
CA ARG A 505 3.95 -7.16 -28.72
C ARG A 505 3.82 -5.72 -28.22
N ASP A 506 3.12 -4.86 -28.96
CA ASP A 506 2.91 -3.44 -28.61
C ASP A 506 1.65 -3.20 -27.76
N ALA A 507 0.81 -4.22 -27.53
CA ALA A 507 -0.40 -4.09 -26.73
C ALA A 507 -0.06 -3.93 -25.23
N GLN A 508 -0.58 -2.87 -24.62
CA GLN A 508 -0.31 -2.50 -23.24
C GLN A 508 -1.60 -2.58 -22.40
N PRO A 509 -1.56 -3.22 -21.21
CA PRO A 509 -2.69 -3.16 -20.29
C PRO A 509 -3.10 -1.74 -19.93
N TYR A 510 -4.36 -1.57 -19.52
CA TYR A 510 -4.97 -0.31 -19.11
C TYR A 510 -5.17 0.73 -20.22
N THR A 511 -4.31 0.73 -21.25
CA THR A 511 -4.28 1.76 -22.30
C THR A 511 -4.68 1.26 -23.68
N SER A 512 -4.35 0.01 -24.02
CA SER A 512 -4.73 -0.57 -25.31
C SER A 512 -6.16 -1.10 -25.29
N PHE A 513 -6.78 -1.14 -26.46
CA PHE A 513 -8.12 -1.66 -26.67
C PHE A 513 -8.08 -2.74 -27.75
N ALA A 514 -9.00 -3.69 -27.65
CA ALA A 514 -9.28 -4.66 -28.71
C ALA A 514 -10.72 -4.52 -29.20
N THR A 515 -10.89 -4.66 -30.50
CA THR A 515 -12.21 -4.80 -31.11
C THR A 515 -12.72 -6.22 -30.89
N VAL A 516 -13.82 -6.34 -30.16
CA VAL A 516 -14.56 -7.59 -30.05
C VAL A 516 -15.65 -7.59 -31.11
N THR A 517 -15.68 -8.64 -31.93
CA THR A 517 -16.68 -8.83 -32.97
C THR A 517 -17.58 -9.99 -32.60
N ASN A 518 -18.90 -9.84 -32.75
CA ASN A 518 -19.82 -10.94 -32.51
C ASN A 518 -19.52 -12.10 -33.48
N PRO A 519 -19.19 -13.32 -32.99
CA PRO A 519 -18.92 -14.47 -33.85
C PRO A 519 -20.08 -14.85 -34.78
N ALA A 520 -21.31 -14.52 -34.40
CA ALA A 520 -22.52 -14.80 -35.17
C ALA A 520 -23.01 -13.59 -36.00
N ASN A 521 -22.45 -12.39 -35.80
CA ASN A 521 -22.81 -11.17 -36.52
C ASN A 521 -21.63 -10.22 -36.64
N ALA A 522 -20.90 -10.31 -37.75
CA ALA A 522 -19.71 -9.50 -37.98
C ALA A 522 -19.95 -7.98 -37.98
N ARG A 523 -21.21 -7.52 -38.07
CA ARG A 523 -21.57 -6.08 -38.00
C ARG A 523 -21.67 -5.58 -36.56
N GLU A 524 -21.90 -6.46 -35.58
CA GLU A 524 -21.95 -6.11 -34.18
C GLU A 524 -20.54 -6.17 -33.57
N THR A 525 -19.97 -5.01 -33.27
CA THR A 525 -18.65 -4.89 -32.67
C THR A 525 -18.66 -3.93 -31.49
N TYR A 526 -17.75 -4.11 -30.53
CA TYR A 526 -17.50 -3.15 -29.47
C TYR A 526 -16.02 -3.12 -29.09
N GLN A 527 -15.57 -2.03 -28.47
CA GLN A 527 -14.21 -1.93 -27.95
C GLN A 527 -14.16 -2.41 -26.50
N THR A 528 -13.21 -3.29 -26.19
CA THR A 528 -12.87 -3.63 -24.81
C THR A 528 -11.45 -3.17 -24.47
N ARG A 529 -11.25 -2.70 -23.25
CA ARG A 529 -9.93 -2.37 -22.73
C ARG A 529 -9.15 -3.66 -22.46
N LEU A 530 -7.85 -3.63 -22.75
CA LEU A 530 -6.94 -4.71 -22.42
C LEU A 530 -6.41 -4.56 -20.99
N TRP A 531 -6.32 -5.67 -20.27
CA TRP A 531 -5.91 -5.78 -18.88
C TRP A 531 -4.68 -6.68 -18.75
N PRO A 532 -3.98 -6.66 -17.61
CA PRO A 532 -3.03 -7.72 -17.29
C PRO A 532 -3.77 -9.06 -17.17
N ASP A 533 -3.07 -10.17 -17.32
CA ASP A 533 -3.62 -11.51 -17.06
C ASP A 533 -4.08 -11.58 -15.61
N HIS A 534 -5.38 -11.77 -15.40
CA HIS A 534 -5.98 -11.76 -14.07
C HIS A 534 -7.08 -12.80 -13.98
N CYS A 535 -7.40 -13.24 -12.76
CA CYS A 535 -8.47 -14.20 -12.50
C CYS A 535 -8.42 -15.44 -13.43
N VAL A 536 -7.23 -15.89 -13.82
CA VAL A 536 -7.05 -17.01 -14.75
C VAL A 536 -7.49 -18.31 -14.08
N ALA A 537 -8.36 -19.07 -14.74
CA ALA A 537 -8.89 -20.32 -14.24
C ALA A 537 -7.76 -21.27 -13.77
N GLY A 538 -7.93 -21.84 -12.58
CA GLY A 538 -6.93 -22.74 -11.97
C GLY A 538 -5.75 -22.04 -11.27
N THR A 539 -5.67 -20.71 -11.30
CA THR A 539 -4.61 -19.96 -10.58
C THR A 539 -5.06 -19.47 -9.20
N PRO A 540 -4.14 -19.21 -8.25
CA PRO A 540 -4.47 -18.60 -6.96
C PRO A 540 -5.19 -17.24 -7.10
N GLY A 541 -4.82 -16.44 -8.11
CA GLY A 541 -5.44 -15.14 -8.40
C GLY A 541 -6.91 -15.21 -8.84
N ASN A 542 -7.44 -16.42 -9.08
CA ASN A 542 -8.85 -16.64 -9.36
C ASN A 542 -9.68 -16.92 -8.09
N ALA A 543 -9.08 -17.19 -6.93
CA ALA A 543 -9.81 -17.52 -5.70
C ALA A 543 -10.66 -16.34 -5.20
N LEU A 544 -11.81 -16.62 -4.55
CA LEU A 544 -12.45 -15.61 -3.72
C LEU A 544 -11.51 -15.25 -2.57
N VAL A 545 -11.53 -13.99 -2.14
CA VAL A 545 -10.73 -13.53 -1.01
C VAL A 545 -11.11 -14.32 0.24
N ARG A 546 -10.12 -14.71 1.03
CA ARG A 546 -10.31 -15.66 2.16
C ARG A 546 -11.12 -15.07 3.29
N GLU A 547 -11.11 -13.74 3.40
CA GLU A 547 -11.74 -12.94 4.43
C GLU A 547 -13.26 -12.81 4.21
N LEU A 548 -13.73 -13.13 2.99
CA LEU A 548 -15.15 -13.12 2.67
C LEU A 548 -15.84 -14.26 3.43
N ALA A 549 -16.96 -13.96 4.10
CA ALA A 549 -17.85 -14.92 4.74
C ALA A 549 -18.60 -15.75 3.68
N ALA A 550 -17.86 -16.52 2.89
CA ALA A 550 -18.35 -17.24 1.73
C ALA A 550 -19.35 -18.36 2.10
N ASP A 551 -19.34 -18.79 3.36
CA ASP A 551 -20.33 -19.69 3.96
C ASP A 551 -21.73 -19.09 4.00
N ARG A 552 -21.84 -17.74 4.01
CA ARG A 552 -23.12 -17.02 3.98
C ARG A 552 -23.65 -16.80 2.56
N LEU A 553 -22.94 -17.25 1.53
CA LEU A 553 -23.37 -17.17 0.14
C LEU A 553 -24.22 -18.38 -0.22
N ASP A 554 -25.30 -18.15 -0.96
CA ASP A 554 -26.12 -19.19 -1.56
C ASP A 554 -25.47 -19.77 -2.83
N GLY A 555 -24.51 -19.06 -3.43
CA GLY A 555 -23.80 -19.53 -4.62
C GLY A 555 -22.76 -18.56 -5.18
N VAL A 556 -21.98 -19.07 -6.14
CA VAL A 556 -20.98 -18.31 -6.90
C VAL A 556 -21.29 -18.44 -8.39
N ILE A 557 -21.33 -17.31 -9.09
CA ILE A 557 -21.57 -17.24 -10.54
C ILE A 557 -20.26 -16.90 -11.22
N LEU A 558 -19.79 -17.79 -12.09
CA LEU A 558 -18.59 -17.57 -12.91
C LEU A 558 -18.93 -16.69 -14.12
N LYS A 559 -17.99 -15.83 -14.51
CA LYS A 559 -18.09 -14.97 -15.69
C LYS A 559 -16.76 -14.84 -16.43
N GLY A 560 -16.81 -14.36 -17.68
CA GLY A 560 -15.62 -14.14 -18.51
C GLY A 560 -14.95 -15.42 -19.02
N MET A 561 -15.71 -16.51 -19.20
CA MET A 561 -15.17 -17.83 -19.54
C MET A 561 -14.95 -18.04 -21.05
N ASP A 562 -15.64 -17.30 -21.92
CA ASP A 562 -15.45 -17.41 -23.36
C ASP A 562 -14.21 -16.59 -23.77
N PRO A 563 -13.18 -17.20 -24.39
CA PRO A 563 -11.93 -16.50 -24.69
C PRO A 563 -12.09 -15.37 -25.70
N ARG A 564 -13.21 -15.28 -26.43
CA ARG A 564 -13.40 -14.33 -27.54
C ARG A 564 -14.13 -13.05 -27.16
N VAL A 565 -14.69 -12.97 -25.95
CA VAL A 565 -15.55 -11.85 -25.56
C VAL A 565 -15.37 -11.48 -24.10
N GLU A 566 -15.28 -10.19 -23.83
CA GLU A 566 -15.28 -9.68 -22.45
C GLU A 566 -16.70 -9.68 -21.86
N MET A 567 -16.81 -9.96 -20.56
CA MET A 567 -18.05 -10.02 -19.81
C MET A 567 -17.89 -9.35 -18.45
N TYR A 568 -17.93 -8.01 -18.44
CA TYR A 568 -18.02 -7.26 -17.20
C TYR A 568 -19.32 -7.56 -16.48
N SER A 569 -20.48 -7.45 -17.14
CA SER A 569 -21.74 -7.72 -16.45
C SER A 569 -21.80 -9.14 -15.89
N ALA A 570 -22.31 -9.30 -14.67
CA ALA A 570 -22.50 -10.60 -14.03
C ALA A 570 -23.55 -11.46 -14.73
N PHE A 571 -24.12 -10.99 -15.83
CA PHE A 571 -25.34 -11.48 -16.43
C PHE A 571 -25.09 -12.07 -17.86
N ARG A 572 -24.24 -11.47 -18.70
CA ARG A 572 -23.93 -11.74 -20.15
C ARG A 572 -23.06 -10.60 -20.68
N SER A 573 -22.45 -10.85 -21.83
CA SER A 573 -21.63 -9.91 -22.60
C SER A 573 -22.43 -8.78 -23.26
N PRO A 574 -21.73 -7.75 -23.80
CA PRO A 574 -22.35 -6.64 -24.55
C PRO A 574 -23.12 -7.06 -25.81
N LEU A 575 -22.81 -8.23 -26.38
CA LEU A 575 -23.37 -8.70 -27.66
C LEU A 575 -24.86 -9.08 -27.56
N ARG A 576 -25.65 -8.71 -28.58
CA ARG A 576 -27.12 -8.81 -28.59
C ARG A 576 -27.71 -9.53 -29.77
N ASP A 577 -27.05 -9.52 -30.92
CA ASP A 577 -27.72 -9.86 -32.17
C ASP A 577 -26.93 -10.89 -32.98
N PRO A 578 -27.15 -12.20 -32.78
CA PRO A 578 -27.83 -12.79 -31.63
C PRO A 578 -26.93 -12.79 -30.38
N PRO A 579 -27.48 -12.94 -29.16
CA PRO A 579 -26.67 -13.02 -27.94
C PRO A 579 -25.78 -14.25 -27.96
N LEU A 580 -24.53 -14.11 -27.49
CA LEU A 580 -23.61 -15.24 -27.43
C LEU A 580 -23.88 -16.11 -26.20
N VAL A 581 -24.44 -17.31 -26.41
CA VAL A 581 -24.86 -18.24 -25.33
C VAL A 581 -23.73 -18.59 -24.36
N SER A 582 -22.49 -18.72 -24.84
CA SER A 582 -21.31 -19.01 -24.01
C SER A 582 -20.88 -17.85 -23.11
N ALA A 583 -21.37 -16.64 -23.38
CA ALA A 583 -21.05 -15.43 -22.63
C ALA A 583 -22.32 -14.86 -22.00
N VAL A 584 -23.09 -15.73 -21.37
CA VAL A 584 -24.38 -15.49 -20.71
C VAL A 584 -24.41 -16.31 -19.40
N SER A 585 -24.65 -15.67 -18.26
CA SER A 585 -24.55 -16.28 -16.93
C SER A 585 -25.90 -16.68 -16.35
N SER A 586 -25.90 -17.67 -15.45
CA SER A 586 -27.09 -18.22 -14.79
C SER A 586 -27.85 -17.27 -13.85
N LEU A 587 -27.28 -16.11 -13.51
CA LEU A 587 -27.75 -15.25 -12.42
C LEU A 587 -29.21 -14.82 -12.57
N ALA A 588 -29.60 -14.37 -13.74
CA ALA A 588 -30.94 -13.81 -13.91
C ALA A 588 -32.08 -14.86 -13.91
N ALA A 589 -31.80 -16.13 -14.20
CA ALA A 589 -32.76 -17.21 -14.00
C ALA A 589 -32.97 -17.42 -12.51
N LEU A 590 -31.86 -17.47 -11.77
CA LEU A 590 -31.86 -17.63 -10.33
C LEU A 590 -32.62 -16.51 -9.63
N LEU A 591 -32.46 -15.26 -10.08
CA LEU A 591 -33.23 -14.12 -9.54
C LEU A 591 -34.74 -14.24 -9.81
N ARG A 592 -35.15 -14.69 -11.00
CA ARG A 592 -36.58 -14.88 -11.34
C ARG A 592 -37.19 -16.03 -10.56
N ASP A 593 -36.47 -17.15 -10.45
CA ASP A 593 -36.87 -18.32 -9.66
C ASP A 593 -37.14 -17.96 -8.20
N ARG A 594 -36.29 -17.10 -7.62
CA ARG A 594 -36.44 -16.62 -6.24
C ARG A 594 -37.35 -15.40 -6.08
N GLN A 595 -38.09 -15.03 -7.13
CA GLN A 595 -39.06 -13.91 -7.15
C GLN A 595 -38.45 -12.59 -6.67
N VAL A 596 -37.21 -12.33 -7.07
CA VAL A 596 -36.47 -11.14 -6.67
C VAL A 596 -36.93 -9.93 -7.47
N THR A 597 -37.26 -8.85 -6.77
CA THR A 597 -37.67 -7.58 -7.36
C THR A 597 -36.62 -6.47 -7.24
N GLU A 598 -35.75 -6.52 -6.22
CA GLU A 598 -34.71 -5.51 -5.95
C GLU A 598 -33.34 -6.16 -5.74
N VAL A 599 -32.27 -5.60 -6.31
CA VAL A 599 -30.91 -6.17 -6.28
C VAL A 599 -29.88 -5.11 -5.91
N ALA A 600 -28.96 -5.42 -4.99
CA ALA A 600 -27.79 -4.57 -4.72
C ALA A 600 -26.61 -4.86 -5.69
N LEU A 601 -26.82 -4.61 -6.99
CA LEU A 601 -25.84 -4.80 -8.08
C LEU A 601 -26.33 -4.15 -9.38
N ASP A 602 -25.48 -3.45 -10.16
CA ASP A 602 -25.87 -2.87 -11.45
C ASP A 602 -26.49 -3.88 -12.45
N CYS A 603 -27.82 -3.92 -12.50
CA CYS A 603 -28.63 -4.69 -13.43
C CYS A 603 -29.93 -3.97 -13.80
N ALA A 604 -29.94 -2.64 -13.70
CA ALA A 604 -31.11 -1.82 -14.03
C ALA A 604 -31.52 -2.00 -15.50
N GLU A 605 -30.51 -2.15 -16.35
CA GLU A 605 -30.62 -2.39 -17.78
C GLU A 605 -31.40 -3.65 -18.12
N ASP A 606 -31.34 -4.61 -17.21
CA ASP A 606 -32.04 -5.86 -17.27
C ASP A 606 -33.48 -5.69 -16.74
N GLY A 607 -33.78 -4.74 -15.88
CA GLY A 607 -35.14 -4.43 -15.42
C GLY A 607 -35.43 -4.86 -13.99
N TRP A 608 -34.38 -5.02 -13.18
CA TRP A 608 -34.51 -5.04 -11.73
C TRP A 608 -34.33 -3.65 -11.16
N LYS A 609 -35.09 -3.33 -10.10
CA LYS A 609 -34.81 -2.15 -9.31
C LYS A 609 -33.48 -2.37 -8.60
N THR A 610 -32.55 -1.45 -8.80
CA THR A 610 -31.15 -1.72 -8.54
C THR A 610 -30.55 -0.69 -7.59
N TYR A 611 -29.76 -1.17 -6.66
CA TYR A 611 -29.00 -0.36 -5.71
C TYR A 611 -27.51 -0.73 -5.75
N VAL A 612 -26.64 0.19 -5.40
CA VAL A 612 -25.21 -0.07 -5.15
C VAL A 612 -24.87 0.52 -3.78
N VAL A 613 -24.32 -0.32 -2.90
CA VAL A 613 -23.87 0.12 -1.58
C VAL A 613 -22.46 0.70 -1.71
N GLU A 614 -22.31 1.99 -1.43
CA GLU A 614 -21.08 2.74 -1.68
C GLU A 614 -19.90 2.20 -0.87
N GLU A 615 -20.08 1.98 0.44
CA GLU A 615 -19.02 1.53 1.33
C GLU A 615 -18.55 0.11 1.02
N ALA A 616 -19.38 -0.68 0.33
CA ALA A 616 -19.07 -2.03 -0.12
C ALA A 616 -18.40 -2.08 -1.51
N THR A 617 -18.09 -0.92 -2.11
CA THR A 617 -17.59 -0.82 -3.48
C THR A 617 -16.29 -0.03 -3.58
N ARG A 618 -15.34 -0.49 -4.41
CA ARG A 618 -14.13 0.27 -4.79
C ARG A 618 -13.92 0.18 -6.30
N SER A 619 -13.24 1.19 -6.85
CA SER A 619 -13.00 1.35 -8.28
C SER A 619 -11.52 1.18 -8.61
N VAL A 620 -11.24 0.48 -9.71
CA VAL A 620 -9.88 0.38 -10.29
C VAL A 620 -9.34 1.76 -10.67
N GLY A 621 -10.22 2.69 -11.05
CA GLY A 621 -9.87 4.08 -11.35
C GLY A 621 -9.75 4.99 -10.13
N GLY A 622 -9.73 4.44 -8.91
CA GLY A 622 -9.74 5.21 -7.67
C GLY A 622 -11.00 6.06 -7.53
N GLN A 623 -10.88 7.17 -6.79
CA GLN A 623 -12.00 8.06 -6.47
C GLN A 623 -12.66 8.67 -7.72
N GLU A 624 -11.87 9.17 -8.68
CA GLU A 624 -12.42 9.77 -9.89
C GLU A 624 -13.15 8.74 -10.77
N GLY A 625 -12.59 7.52 -10.88
CA GLY A 625 -13.27 6.42 -11.57
C GLY A 625 -14.58 6.02 -10.90
N TRP A 626 -14.65 6.15 -9.57
CA TRP A 626 -15.88 5.92 -8.79
C TRP A 626 -16.92 7.01 -9.06
N GLU A 627 -16.55 8.29 -9.04
CA GLU A 627 -17.46 9.42 -9.29
C GLU A 627 -18.12 9.31 -10.67
N LYS A 628 -17.35 9.03 -11.72
CA LYS A 628 -17.89 8.80 -13.07
C LYS A 628 -18.83 7.59 -13.14
N ALA A 629 -18.46 6.50 -12.48
CA ALA A 629 -19.30 5.30 -12.41
C ALA A 629 -20.64 5.60 -11.71
N VAL A 630 -20.63 6.39 -10.64
CA VAL A 630 -21.84 6.83 -9.92
C VAL A 630 -22.76 7.64 -10.83
N GLU A 631 -22.24 8.55 -11.63
CA GLU A 631 -23.03 9.31 -12.60
C GLU A 631 -23.71 8.40 -13.63
N GLU A 632 -22.96 7.46 -14.22
CA GLU A 632 -23.49 6.49 -15.18
C GLU A 632 -24.55 5.56 -14.56
N LEU A 633 -24.32 5.10 -13.33
CA LEU A 633 -25.26 4.28 -12.56
C LEU A 633 -26.57 5.04 -12.30
N LYS A 634 -26.48 6.26 -11.81
CA LYS A 634 -27.65 7.12 -11.56
C LYS A 634 -28.43 7.38 -12.85
N ALA A 635 -27.74 7.64 -13.97
CA ALA A 635 -28.37 7.82 -15.28
C ALA A 635 -29.16 6.58 -15.75
N LYS A 636 -28.76 5.38 -15.31
CA LYS A 636 -29.48 4.11 -15.56
C LYS A 636 -30.58 3.81 -14.54
N GLY A 637 -30.85 4.73 -13.60
CA GLY A 637 -31.83 4.55 -12.54
C GLY A 637 -31.36 3.63 -11.39
N VAL A 638 -30.05 3.45 -11.23
CA VAL A 638 -29.47 2.73 -10.09
C VAL A 638 -29.36 3.68 -8.89
N GLY A 639 -29.91 3.26 -7.73
CA GLY A 639 -29.78 3.99 -6.48
C GLY A 639 -28.40 3.77 -5.85
N ILE A 640 -27.67 4.84 -5.54
CA ILE A 640 -26.47 4.75 -4.71
C ILE A 640 -26.89 4.95 -3.26
N VAL A 641 -26.60 3.98 -2.41
CA VAL A 641 -27.09 3.94 -1.02
C VAL A 641 -25.93 3.67 -0.06
N HIS A 642 -26.14 4.04 1.20
CA HIS A 642 -25.19 3.80 2.28
C HIS A 642 -25.50 2.50 3.01
N ALA A 643 -24.47 1.83 3.53
CA ALA A 643 -24.60 0.59 4.29
C ALA A 643 -25.45 0.74 5.58
N ASP A 644 -25.58 1.95 6.10
CA ASP A 644 -26.45 2.33 7.23
C ASP A 644 -27.69 3.12 6.81
N GLY A 645 -27.91 3.30 5.51
CA GLY A 645 -29.05 4.03 4.94
C GLY A 645 -30.38 3.29 5.03
N GLU A 646 -31.47 3.99 4.70
CA GLU A 646 -32.85 3.52 4.80
C GLU A 646 -33.08 2.20 4.05
N GLU A 647 -32.55 2.06 2.84
CA GLU A 647 -32.74 0.86 2.02
C GLU A 647 -32.12 -0.39 2.66
N VAL A 648 -30.93 -0.27 3.24
CA VAL A 648 -30.28 -1.37 3.99
C VAL A 648 -31.00 -1.58 5.33
N GLY A 649 -31.48 -0.51 5.97
CA GLY A 649 -32.31 -0.54 7.16
C GLY A 649 -33.58 -1.37 6.98
N ARG A 650 -34.31 -1.18 5.87
CA ARG A 650 -35.50 -1.99 5.53
C ARG A 650 -35.18 -3.49 5.47
N VAL A 651 -33.97 -3.88 5.08
CA VAL A 651 -33.54 -5.29 5.08
C VAL A 651 -33.33 -5.79 6.50
N ARG A 652 -32.70 -4.97 7.35
CA ARG A 652 -32.51 -5.30 8.77
C ARG A 652 -33.84 -5.54 9.46
N GLU A 653 -34.85 -4.71 9.21
CA GLU A 653 -36.17 -4.83 9.83
C GLU A 653 -36.94 -6.10 9.45
N LEU A 654 -36.59 -6.74 8.32
CA LEU A 654 -37.14 -8.05 7.96
C LEU A 654 -36.72 -9.15 8.94
N SER A 655 -35.65 -8.95 9.72
CA SER A 655 -35.26 -9.86 10.80
C SER A 655 -36.05 -9.67 12.09
N SER A 656 -36.66 -8.50 12.28
CA SER A 656 -37.48 -8.15 13.46
C SER A 656 -38.93 -8.63 13.34
N SER A 657 -39.34 -9.07 12.15
CA SER A 657 -40.72 -9.39 11.79
C SER A 657 -40.93 -10.88 11.46
N ALA A 658 -39.94 -11.73 11.72
CA ALA A 658 -39.89 -13.15 11.35
C ALA A 658 -39.82 -14.08 12.56
#